data_AF-U9UXK3-F1
#
_entry.id   AF-U9UXK3-F1
#
_cell.length_a   1.000
_cell.length_b   1.000
_cell.length_c   1.000
_cell.angle_alpha   90.00
_cell.angle_beta   90.00
_cell.angle_gamma   90.00
#
_symmetry.space_group_name_H-M   'P 1'
#
loop_
_entity.id
_entity.type
_entity.pdbx_description
1 polymer ?
#
loop_
_entity_poly.entity_id
_entity_poly.type
_entity_poly.pdbx_seq_one_letter_code
_entity_poly.pdbx_strand_id
1 'polypeptide(L)'
;LIIDITKNNPEADNDEILEKCKECLIATASFDGVVRAEQSALERDEVDRWKQVYFRKQHHNSLYDYFANQKDALSDPNGHLVIINTFSNINTDVKSCLQELASCQVDKLSIFKTEAQLSNRVKHFWSESTDQMLILQCDLTTVNTGCIKLAKFIIEQFRNEYISKRDQMEREMPTKHACIILHIHRDQESTFTSFNFMCGWKQMTIETLSGNDVPTSGLLNGSLTRIVNSIYPFEKILQQELLWCLSCMKYPSNDKSINHRKTLNENILKYPYFIECLKKRVLEWVEENSTSDWQYKIASNKQNLYPYPSFSAAQEAHVRTLFRKPIARILCALERLSAIKTFFYVSDQTKSNKVNYEKLLKFWEQIFMDNKIVKIDDIPNPKPDGYNMPAESLLDLEFPFSFYYMKQIDSFKRHYEEEILILQRDDDKIDDETNELYDYVIEDHLKGFKNNLFTSITQLKDSPLEWEWASELYFNDFVTVIASKDAKDAYILKLLIGADKIRQPISVHAYWWKNANEVLAQLQLVQMSPIIIKNIEIQGNSIVRGSLEKYLVKEVTKLMLQRICGNFEGAENAHLIDKWQHDVTKVLSLVNKITRAKNLPDFQLLRIVNDLVATKTIPLESIREIVQLGLSLDEQEVLSEKFINAVFGKLDKLEQNEKNIIPKRTFIMRCLALIPIESDVLLSFYKKLFSNEPFPLMGAIIERIFIKENVENEGIFFTILTDFEEAVRQSARLNLINKCLGDLDTNMATLCCDTIEQSFFMNKKLENLAAFFGLALEALHKQGRPSLQKITSVALLKEFVRRFWDSFLPKDPLVFDKADQNNFDNEIINQINNILTFSHPLIHSLKIYFLRDLCRRGFSIDDIKRF
;
A
#
# COMPACT_ATOMS: atom_id res chain seq x y z
N LEU A 1 65.52 -9.11 -30.92
CA LEU A 1 64.74 -8.09 -31.64
C LEU A 1 65.65 -7.24 -32.51
N ILE A 2 66.54 -6.41 -31.94
CA ILE A 2 67.49 -5.58 -32.72
C ILE A 2 68.21 -6.40 -33.81
N ILE A 3 68.83 -7.53 -33.43
CA ILE A 3 69.50 -8.45 -34.37
C ILE A 3 68.58 -8.91 -35.51
N ASP A 4 67.31 -9.17 -35.23
CA ASP A 4 66.34 -9.66 -36.23
C ASP A 4 65.93 -8.54 -37.20
N ILE A 5 65.60 -7.36 -36.66
CA ILE A 5 65.22 -6.19 -37.47
C ILE A 5 66.38 -5.72 -38.35
N THR A 6 67.61 -5.68 -37.83
CA THR A 6 68.81 -5.32 -38.61
C THR A 6 69.07 -6.32 -39.74
N LYS A 7 68.85 -7.62 -39.51
CA LYS A 7 68.99 -8.64 -40.57
C LYS A 7 67.96 -8.48 -41.68
N ASN A 8 66.73 -8.14 -41.31
CA ASN A 8 65.64 -7.97 -42.27
C ASN A 8 65.63 -6.59 -42.97
N ASN A 9 66.41 -5.64 -42.46
CA ASN A 9 66.50 -4.27 -42.99
C ASN A 9 67.98 -3.82 -43.03
N PRO A 10 68.81 -4.42 -43.90
CA PRO A 10 70.26 -4.18 -43.89
C PRO A 10 70.65 -2.75 -44.29
N GLU A 11 69.76 -2.02 -44.97
CA GLU A 11 69.98 -0.65 -45.44
C GLU A 11 69.41 0.43 -44.50
N ALA A 12 68.70 0.04 -43.44
CA ALA A 12 68.09 0.96 -42.48
C ALA A 12 69.11 1.53 -41.50
N ASP A 13 68.98 2.81 -41.15
CA ASP A 13 69.85 3.46 -40.16
C ASP A 13 69.48 3.08 -38.71
N ASN A 14 70.31 3.47 -37.73
CA ASN A 14 70.11 3.10 -36.33
C ASN A 14 68.77 3.61 -35.76
N ASP A 15 68.30 4.78 -36.19
CA ASP A 15 67.06 5.37 -35.69
C ASP A 15 65.85 4.65 -36.29
N GLU A 16 65.90 4.30 -37.57
CA GLU A 16 64.89 3.48 -38.24
C GLU A 16 64.82 2.07 -37.65
N ILE A 17 65.97 1.46 -37.35
CA ILE A 17 66.04 0.16 -36.66
C ILE A 17 65.41 0.26 -35.26
N LEU A 18 65.70 1.33 -34.51
CA LEU A 18 65.11 1.55 -33.18
C LEU A 18 63.59 1.70 -33.26
N GLU A 19 63.09 2.49 -34.21
CA GLU A 19 61.65 2.70 -34.43
C GLU A 19 60.93 1.41 -34.82
N LYS A 20 61.49 0.61 -35.74
CA LYS A 20 60.96 -0.72 -36.08
C LYS A 20 60.97 -1.68 -34.89
N CYS A 21 62.01 -1.62 -34.05
CA CYS A 21 62.04 -2.42 -32.81
C CYS A 21 60.93 -2.01 -31.85
N LYS A 22 60.71 -0.69 -31.62
CA LYS A 22 59.62 -0.21 -30.78
C LYS A 22 58.26 -0.63 -31.35
N GLU A 23 58.07 -0.52 -32.67
CA GLU A 23 56.84 -0.97 -33.34
C GLU A 23 56.55 -2.45 -33.09
N CYS A 24 57.55 -3.33 -33.19
CA CYS A 24 57.41 -4.75 -32.88
C CYS A 24 57.08 -5.03 -31.41
N LEU A 25 57.63 -4.26 -30.47
CA LEU A 25 57.29 -4.38 -29.06
C LEU A 25 55.84 -3.98 -28.81
N ILE A 26 55.40 -2.87 -29.38
CA ILE A 26 54.02 -2.37 -29.28
C ILE A 26 53.02 -3.37 -29.89
N ALA A 27 53.37 -4.03 -30.99
CA ALA A 27 52.54 -5.09 -31.60
C ALA A 27 52.30 -6.29 -30.66
N THR A 28 53.19 -6.54 -29.71
CA THR A 28 53.02 -7.63 -28.72
C THR A 28 52.34 -7.18 -27.42
N ALA A 29 52.11 -5.87 -27.24
CA ALA A 29 51.50 -5.35 -26.03
C ALA A 29 50.01 -5.73 -25.93
N SER A 30 49.54 -5.96 -24.70
CA SER A 30 48.11 -6.02 -24.43
C SER A 30 47.50 -4.62 -24.41
N PHE A 31 46.21 -4.53 -24.66
CA PHE A 31 45.51 -3.25 -24.72
C PHE A 31 45.62 -2.51 -23.37
N ASP A 32 45.37 -3.24 -22.28
CA ASP A 32 45.49 -2.72 -20.92
C ASP A 32 46.93 -2.28 -20.60
N GLY A 33 47.93 -2.92 -21.20
CA GLY A 33 49.33 -2.50 -21.09
C GLY A 33 49.59 -1.14 -21.71
N VAL A 34 49.03 -0.88 -22.90
CA VAL A 34 49.13 0.42 -23.58
C VAL A 34 48.44 1.52 -22.79
N VAL A 35 47.28 1.25 -22.19
CA VAL A 35 46.57 2.22 -21.32
C VAL A 35 47.35 2.50 -20.04
N ARG A 36 47.95 1.48 -19.41
CA ARG A 36 48.78 1.68 -18.21
C ARG A 36 50.04 2.50 -18.51
N ALA A 37 50.55 2.48 -19.74
CA ALA A 37 51.74 3.23 -20.13
C ALA A 37 51.57 4.75 -19.99
N GLU A 38 50.34 5.27 -19.96
CA GLU A 38 50.04 6.70 -19.71
C GLU A 38 50.53 7.21 -18.35
N GLN A 39 50.69 6.32 -17.37
CA GLN A 39 51.25 6.64 -16.06
C GLN A 39 52.65 6.04 -15.86
N SER A 40 53.32 5.65 -16.95
CA SER A 40 54.70 5.18 -16.91
C SER A 40 55.71 6.32 -16.79
N ALA A 41 56.99 5.98 -16.67
CA ALA A 41 58.09 6.95 -16.66
C ALA A 41 58.44 7.53 -18.04
N LEU A 42 57.76 7.09 -19.11
CA LEU A 42 58.00 7.58 -20.48
C LEU A 42 57.44 9.00 -20.67
N GLU A 43 58.00 9.74 -21.62
CA GLU A 43 57.47 11.04 -22.02
C GLU A 43 56.08 10.90 -22.64
N ARG A 44 55.17 11.86 -22.35
CA ARG A 44 53.77 11.78 -22.83
C ARG A 44 53.68 11.72 -24.35
N ASP A 45 54.50 12.49 -25.05
CA ASP A 45 54.53 12.51 -26.51
C ASP A 45 54.91 11.15 -27.10
N GLU A 46 55.82 10.41 -26.43
CA GLU A 46 56.19 9.06 -26.83
C GLU A 46 55.04 8.07 -26.60
N VAL A 47 54.38 8.14 -25.43
CA VAL A 47 53.21 7.30 -25.12
C VAL A 47 52.07 7.56 -26.12
N ASP A 48 51.74 8.83 -26.36
CA ASP A 48 50.67 9.21 -27.28
C ASP A 48 50.96 8.75 -28.72
N ARG A 49 52.22 8.89 -29.18
CA ARG A 49 52.65 8.39 -30.49
C ARG A 49 52.43 6.88 -30.63
N TRP A 50 52.91 6.08 -29.68
CA TRP A 50 52.78 4.62 -29.75
C TRP A 50 51.34 4.15 -29.53
N LYS A 51 50.57 4.87 -28.71
CA LYS A 51 49.14 4.66 -28.57
C LYS A 51 48.40 4.85 -29.91
N GLN A 52 48.74 5.89 -30.67
CA GLN A 52 48.18 6.09 -32.01
C GLN A 52 48.58 4.96 -32.97
N VAL A 53 49.83 4.52 -32.93
CA VAL A 53 50.31 3.40 -33.76
C VAL A 53 49.54 2.11 -33.45
N TYR A 54 49.43 1.75 -32.17
CA TYR A 54 48.71 0.56 -31.72
C TYR A 54 47.25 0.58 -32.20
N PHE A 55 46.50 1.66 -31.93
CA PHE A 55 45.06 1.70 -32.21
C PHE A 55 44.68 1.97 -33.66
N ARG A 56 45.54 2.61 -34.46
CA ARG A 56 45.19 3.04 -35.83
C ARG A 56 45.99 2.37 -36.94
N LYS A 57 47.18 1.84 -36.66
CA LYS A 57 48.07 1.28 -37.69
C LYS A 57 48.26 -0.23 -37.57
N GLN A 58 48.22 -0.79 -36.37
CA GLN A 58 48.57 -2.19 -36.15
C GLN A 58 47.38 -3.17 -36.15
N HIS A 59 46.14 -2.67 -36.20
CA HIS A 59 44.91 -3.47 -36.40
C HIS A 59 44.71 -4.60 -35.37
N HIS A 60 44.71 -4.24 -34.08
CA HIS A 60 44.56 -5.19 -32.97
C HIS A 60 43.11 -5.59 -32.63
N ASN A 61 42.11 -5.12 -33.38
CA ASN A 61 40.71 -5.24 -32.94
C ASN A 61 40.17 -6.67 -33.02
N SER A 62 40.51 -7.40 -34.08
CA SER A 62 40.08 -8.78 -34.30
C SER A 62 41.02 -9.50 -35.25
N LEU A 63 40.85 -10.82 -35.36
CA LEU A 63 41.62 -11.61 -36.30
C LEU A 63 41.35 -11.19 -37.76
N TYR A 64 40.10 -10.86 -38.07
CA TYR A 64 39.68 -10.33 -39.37
C TYR A 64 40.33 -8.97 -39.65
N ASP A 65 40.23 -8.02 -38.72
CA ASP A 65 40.77 -6.65 -38.87
C ASP A 65 42.27 -6.70 -39.18
N TYR A 66 43.00 -7.56 -38.48
CA TYR A 66 44.41 -7.76 -38.76
C TYR A 66 44.64 -8.23 -40.20
N PHE A 67 44.13 -9.40 -40.59
CA PHE A 67 44.43 -9.97 -41.91
C PHE A 67 43.89 -9.14 -43.08
N ALA A 68 42.72 -8.51 -42.94
CA ALA A 68 42.15 -7.64 -43.97
C ALA A 68 43.06 -6.45 -44.32
N ASN A 69 43.85 -5.98 -43.35
CA ASN A 69 44.72 -4.81 -43.49
C ASN A 69 46.21 -5.16 -43.68
N GLN A 70 46.57 -6.45 -43.75
CA GLN A 70 47.95 -6.89 -44.05
C GLN A 70 48.17 -7.12 -45.57
N LYS A 71 47.73 -6.21 -46.44
CA LYS A 71 47.79 -6.38 -47.91
C LYS A 71 49.21 -6.63 -48.44
N ASP A 72 50.19 -5.92 -47.91
CA ASP A 72 51.60 -6.06 -48.35
C ASP A 72 52.20 -7.39 -47.89
N ALA A 73 51.88 -7.85 -46.67
CA ALA A 73 52.39 -9.11 -46.13
C ALA A 73 51.67 -10.36 -46.70
N LEU A 74 50.40 -10.22 -47.10
CA LEU A 74 49.67 -11.27 -47.82
C LEU A 74 50.13 -11.40 -49.28
N SER A 75 50.77 -10.36 -49.82
CA SER A 75 51.34 -10.34 -51.16
C SER A 75 52.80 -10.81 -51.20
N ASP A 76 53.42 -11.11 -50.04
CA ASP A 76 54.75 -11.70 -49.96
C ASP A 76 54.73 -13.07 -50.67
N PRO A 77 55.57 -13.28 -51.70
CA PRO A 77 55.65 -14.56 -52.39
C PRO A 77 55.97 -15.70 -51.43
N ASN A 78 56.68 -15.49 -50.33
CA ASN A 78 56.98 -16.55 -49.36
C ASN A 78 55.83 -16.80 -48.37
N GLY A 79 54.78 -15.98 -48.40
CA GLY A 79 53.60 -16.11 -47.55
C GLY A 79 53.84 -15.65 -46.11
N HIS A 80 52.84 -14.94 -45.58
CA HIS A 80 52.77 -14.44 -44.21
C HIS A 80 52.88 -15.52 -43.12
N LEU A 81 53.80 -15.32 -42.16
CA LEU A 81 54.03 -16.16 -40.99
C LEU A 81 53.84 -15.35 -39.71
N VAL A 82 52.84 -15.71 -38.91
CA VAL A 82 52.46 -14.93 -37.72
C VAL A 82 52.16 -15.80 -36.50
N ILE A 83 52.57 -15.32 -35.33
CA ILE A 83 52.20 -15.86 -34.02
C ILE A 83 51.29 -14.83 -33.34
N ILE A 84 50.07 -15.23 -33.02
CA ILE A 84 49.06 -14.36 -32.42
C ILE A 84 48.82 -14.79 -30.98
N ASN A 85 49.09 -13.92 -30.03
CA ASN A 85 48.71 -14.08 -28.63
C ASN A 85 47.27 -13.59 -28.45
N THR A 86 46.43 -14.36 -27.76
CA THR A 86 45.04 -13.99 -27.50
C THR A 86 44.58 -14.42 -26.12
N PHE A 87 43.57 -13.73 -25.60
CA PHE A 87 42.86 -14.10 -24.38
C PHE A 87 41.52 -14.80 -24.67
N SER A 88 41.20 -15.02 -25.95
CA SER A 88 40.00 -15.72 -26.39
C SER A 88 40.02 -17.20 -26.00
N ASN A 89 38.85 -17.80 -25.88
CA ASN A 89 38.73 -19.24 -25.65
C ASN A 89 39.29 -20.04 -26.85
N ILE A 90 39.98 -21.16 -26.60
CA ILE A 90 40.46 -22.07 -27.67
C ILE A 90 39.33 -22.68 -28.53
N ASN A 91 38.09 -22.62 -28.05
CA ASN A 91 36.92 -23.06 -28.78
C ASN A 91 36.27 -21.96 -29.64
N THR A 92 36.82 -20.76 -29.68
CA THR A 92 36.35 -19.72 -30.61
C THR A 92 36.40 -20.24 -32.05
N ASP A 93 35.32 -20.05 -32.81
CA ASP A 93 35.24 -20.49 -34.20
C ASP A 93 36.06 -19.58 -35.11
N VAL A 94 37.37 -19.85 -35.18
CA VAL A 94 38.31 -19.10 -36.01
C VAL A 94 37.98 -19.18 -37.50
N LYS A 95 37.39 -20.30 -37.94
CA LYS A 95 37.00 -20.46 -39.35
C LYS A 95 35.92 -19.46 -39.72
N SER A 96 34.91 -19.28 -38.87
CA SER A 96 33.87 -18.25 -39.06
C SER A 96 34.45 -16.83 -39.05
N CYS A 97 35.47 -16.57 -38.22
CA CYS A 97 36.11 -15.24 -38.13
C CYS A 97 36.82 -14.81 -39.42
N LEU A 98 37.23 -15.77 -40.27
CA LEU A 98 38.01 -15.51 -41.48
C LEU A 98 37.30 -15.95 -42.77
N GLN A 99 36.06 -16.42 -42.69
CA GLN A 99 35.33 -17.03 -43.79
C GLN A 99 35.19 -16.10 -45.02
N GLU A 100 35.11 -14.79 -44.80
CA GLU A 100 35.03 -13.77 -45.86
C GLU A 100 36.38 -13.38 -46.47
N LEU A 101 37.51 -13.74 -45.83
CA LEU A 101 38.86 -13.35 -46.26
C LEU A 101 39.61 -14.49 -46.96
N ALA A 102 39.60 -15.69 -46.39
CA ALA A 102 40.41 -16.80 -46.88
C ALA A 102 39.84 -18.16 -46.47
N SER A 103 40.04 -19.17 -47.33
CA SER A 103 39.84 -20.57 -46.95
C SER A 103 40.91 -21.00 -45.94
N CYS A 104 40.47 -21.54 -44.80
CA CYS A 104 41.36 -21.82 -43.67
C CYS A 104 41.27 -23.28 -43.22
N GLN A 105 42.43 -23.93 -43.06
CA GLN A 105 42.58 -25.15 -42.29
C GLN A 105 42.84 -24.77 -40.82
N VAL A 106 41.89 -25.04 -39.94
CA VAL A 106 42.02 -24.76 -38.50
C VAL A 106 42.16 -26.06 -37.73
N ASP A 107 43.30 -26.25 -37.06
CA ASP A 107 43.56 -27.43 -36.23
C ASP A 107 43.96 -27.00 -34.80
N LYS A 108 43.63 -27.82 -33.80
CA LYS A 108 44.09 -27.62 -32.41
C LYS A 108 45.26 -28.55 -32.14
N LEU A 109 46.36 -28.02 -31.62
CA LEU A 109 47.57 -28.82 -31.39
C LEU A 109 47.35 -29.97 -30.41
N SER A 110 46.46 -29.80 -29.44
CA SER A 110 46.09 -30.82 -28.44
C SER A 110 45.41 -32.07 -29.02
N ILE A 111 44.92 -32.03 -30.27
CA ILE A 111 44.31 -33.19 -30.94
C ILE A 111 45.38 -34.20 -31.37
N PHE A 112 46.60 -33.76 -31.65
CA PHE A 112 47.67 -34.61 -32.14
C PHE A 112 48.40 -35.27 -30.97
N LYS A 113 48.44 -36.60 -30.95
CA LYS A 113 49.15 -37.38 -29.92
C LYS A 113 50.58 -37.71 -30.32
N THR A 114 50.91 -37.67 -31.62
CA THR A 114 52.25 -37.97 -32.14
C THR A 114 52.69 -36.93 -33.17
N GLU A 115 54.01 -36.77 -33.30
CA GLU A 115 54.63 -35.92 -34.31
C GLU A 115 54.19 -36.31 -35.73
N ALA A 116 54.13 -37.61 -36.04
CA ALA A 116 53.73 -38.10 -37.35
C ALA A 116 52.30 -37.67 -37.74
N GLN A 117 51.37 -37.63 -36.78
CA GLN A 117 50.00 -37.15 -37.05
C GLN A 117 49.99 -35.66 -37.42
N LEU A 118 50.73 -34.84 -36.68
CA LEU A 118 50.88 -33.42 -36.96
C LEU A 118 51.57 -33.19 -38.31
N SER A 119 52.69 -33.88 -38.56
CA SER A 119 53.45 -33.77 -39.81
C SER A 119 52.62 -34.16 -41.03
N ASN A 120 51.83 -35.23 -40.96
CA ASN A 120 50.93 -35.62 -42.04
C ASN A 120 49.86 -34.56 -42.30
N ARG A 121 49.30 -33.98 -41.23
CA ARG A 121 48.26 -32.95 -41.35
C ARG A 121 48.78 -31.62 -41.91
N VAL A 122 49.97 -31.21 -41.49
CA VAL A 122 50.65 -30.02 -42.04
C VAL A 122 51.08 -30.27 -43.49
N LYS A 123 51.62 -31.46 -43.80
CA LYS A 123 51.97 -31.83 -45.18
C LYS A 123 50.75 -31.81 -46.11
N HIS A 124 49.61 -32.30 -45.65
CA HIS A 124 48.33 -32.23 -46.38
C HIS A 124 47.94 -30.78 -46.68
N PHE A 125 48.05 -29.87 -45.71
CA PHE A 125 47.81 -28.44 -45.96
C PHE A 125 48.68 -27.93 -47.12
N TRP A 126 50.00 -28.14 -47.09
CA TRP A 126 50.90 -27.60 -48.11
C TRP A 126 50.74 -28.28 -49.47
N SER A 127 50.61 -29.61 -49.51
CA SER A 127 50.69 -30.40 -50.76
C SER A 127 49.34 -30.66 -51.43
N GLU A 128 48.25 -30.78 -50.66
CA GLU A 128 46.97 -31.32 -51.14
C GLU A 128 45.78 -30.36 -50.94
N SER A 129 45.78 -29.54 -49.88
CA SER A 129 44.66 -28.64 -49.57
C SER A 129 44.61 -27.42 -50.51
N THR A 130 43.39 -26.96 -50.79
CA THR A 130 43.08 -25.68 -51.43
C THR A 130 42.92 -24.52 -50.45
N ASP A 131 43.05 -24.78 -49.14
CA ASP A 131 43.06 -23.74 -48.11
C ASP A 131 44.29 -22.83 -48.28
N GLN A 132 44.06 -21.52 -48.13
CA GLN A 132 45.08 -20.49 -48.25
C GLN A 132 45.80 -20.23 -46.92
N MET A 133 45.17 -20.51 -45.78
CA MET A 133 45.74 -20.25 -44.46
C MET A 133 45.68 -21.48 -43.55
N LEU A 134 46.83 -21.83 -42.98
CA LEU A 134 46.94 -22.81 -41.91
C LEU A 134 46.87 -22.10 -40.56
N ILE A 135 45.96 -22.52 -39.70
CA ILE A 135 45.82 -21.97 -38.35
C ILE A 135 45.95 -23.10 -37.34
N LEU A 136 46.97 -22.99 -36.49
CA LEU A 136 47.21 -23.93 -35.40
C LEU A 136 46.92 -23.26 -34.06
N GLN A 137 45.84 -23.68 -33.40
CA GLN A 137 45.46 -23.18 -32.08
C GLN A 137 46.16 -23.97 -30.97
N CYS A 138 46.81 -23.27 -30.06
CA CYS A 138 47.55 -23.82 -28.94
C CYS A 138 47.11 -23.15 -27.63
N ASP A 139 46.74 -23.94 -26.63
CA ASP A 139 46.43 -23.46 -25.29
C ASP A 139 47.63 -23.72 -24.38
N LEU A 140 48.17 -22.65 -23.80
CA LEU A 140 49.39 -22.70 -22.99
C LEU A 140 49.19 -23.45 -21.66
N THR A 141 47.95 -23.68 -21.24
CA THR A 141 47.66 -24.47 -20.03
C THR A 141 47.71 -25.98 -20.29
N THR A 142 47.43 -26.39 -21.53
CA THR A 142 47.29 -27.81 -21.89
C THR A 142 48.43 -28.33 -22.77
N VAL A 143 49.16 -27.45 -23.46
CA VAL A 143 50.22 -27.83 -24.40
C VAL A 143 51.59 -27.31 -23.94
N ASN A 144 52.58 -28.21 -23.88
CA ASN A 144 53.96 -27.86 -23.54
C ASN A 144 54.61 -27.00 -24.65
N THR A 145 55.32 -25.93 -24.26
CA THR A 145 56.14 -25.08 -25.13
C THR A 145 57.03 -25.84 -26.13
N GLY A 146 57.57 -27.00 -25.74
CA GLY A 146 58.36 -27.86 -26.64
C GLY A 146 57.56 -28.36 -27.85
N CYS A 147 56.29 -28.74 -27.64
CA CYS A 147 55.41 -29.18 -28.72
C CYS A 147 55.04 -28.04 -29.67
N ILE A 148 54.88 -26.82 -29.14
CA ILE A 148 54.59 -25.63 -29.95
C ILE A 148 55.79 -25.28 -30.84
N LYS A 149 57.03 -25.36 -30.29
CA LYS A 149 58.26 -25.17 -31.07
C LYS A 149 58.45 -26.25 -32.15
N LEU A 150 58.15 -27.51 -31.84
CA LEU A 150 58.16 -28.61 -32.80
C LEU A 150 57.15 -28.38 -33.93
N ALA A 151 55.93 -27.96 -33.60
CA ALA A 151 54.90 -27.65 -34.59
C ALA A 151 55.34 -26.54 -35.54
N LYS A 152 55.94 -25.46 -35.01
CA LYS A 152 56.53 -24.39 -35.83
C LYS A 152 57.60 -24.95 -36.77
N PHE A 153 58.54 -25.75 -36.26
CA PHE A 153 59.60 -26.35 -37.08
C PHE A 153 59.04 -27.20 -38.23
N ILE A 154 58.02 -28.02 -37.96
CA ILE A 154 57.34 -28.85 -38.97
C ILE A 154 56.67 -27.98 -40.03
N ILE A 155 55.99 -26.90 -39.63
CA ILE A 155 55.39 -25.94 -40.57
C ILE A 155 56.45 -25.31 -41.47
N GLU A 156 57.58 -24.88 -40.90
CA GLU A 156 58.69 -24.28 -41.65
C GLU A 156 59.34 -25.27 -42.62
N GLN A 157 59.55 -26.52 -42.19
CA GLN A 157 60.10 -27.57 -43.04
C GLN A 157 59.23 -27.77 -44.29
N PHE A 158 57.94 -28.03 -44.12
CA PHE A 158 57.04 -28.26 -45.25
C PHE A 158 56.79 -27.01 -46.09
N ARG A 159 56.84 -25.81 -45.49
CA ARG A 159 56.80 -24.55 -46.23
C ARG A 159 58.01 -24.41 -47.16
N ASN A 160 59.22 -24.66 -46.66
CA ASN A 160 60.43 -24.53 -47.47
C ASN A 160 60.45 -25.55 -48.61
N GLU A 161 59.95 -26.78 -48.36
CA GLU A 161 59.71 -27.78 -49.42
C GLU A 161 58.69 -27.28 -50.46
N TYR A 162 57.60 -26.65 -50.02
CA TYR A 162 56.56 -26.09 -50.90
C TYR A 162 57.11 -24.95 -51.77
N ILE A 163 57.82 -23.98 -51.17
CA ILE A 163 58.44 -22.86 -51.88
C ILE A 163 59.46 -23.37 -52.90
N SER A 164 60.35 -24.29 -52.49
CA SER A 164 61.36 -24.86 -53.39
C SER A 164 60.73 -25.56 -54.61
N LYS A 165 59.59 -26.24 -54.43
CA LYS A 165 58.84 -26.87 -55.52
C LYS A 165 58.15 -25.85 -56.43
N ARG A 166 57.57 -24.80 -55.84
CA ARG A 166 56.96 -23.72 -56.61
C ARG A 166 57.99 -23.03 -57.50
N ASP A 167 59.16 -22.70 -56.96
CA ASP A 167 60.22 -22.00 -57.69
C ASP A 167 60.80 -22.85 -58.84
N GLN A 168 60.55 -24.17 -58.84
CA GLN A 168 60.93 -25.13 -59.89
C GLN A 168 59.82 -25.39 -60.93
N MET A 169 58.58 -24.94 -60.71
CA MET A 169 57.44 -25.24 -61.58
C MET A 169 56.93 -23.98 -62.30
N GLU A 170 56.60 -24.08 -63.59
CA GLU A 170 56.06 -22.96 -64.41
C GLU A 170 54.58 -22.63 -64.11
N ARG A 171 53.90 -23.36 -63.22
CA ARG A 171 52.50 -23.10 -62.86
C ARG A 171 52.41 -22.16 -61.67
N GLU A 172 51.52 -21.17 -61.74
CA GLU A 172 51.18 -20.32 -60.59
C GLU A 172 50.56 -21.17 -59.47
N MET A 173 51.35 -21.43 -58.43
CA MET A 173 50.87 -22.04 -57.19
C MET A 173 50.37 -20.94 -56.24
N PRO A 174 49.28 -21.16 -55.49
CA PRO A 174 48.72 -20.15 -54.61
C PRO A 174 49.67 -19.82 -53.45
N THR A 175 49.77 -18.54 -53.09
CA THR A 175 50.44 -18.12 -51.85
C THR A 175 49.69 -18.71 -50.65
N LYS A 176 50.44 -19.39 -49.77
CA LYS A 176 49.91 -20.01 -48.55
C LYS A 176 50.49 -19.33 -47.31
N HIS A 177 49.65 -19.14 -46.31
CA HIS A 177 49.97 -18.44 -45.07
C HIS A 177 49.89 -19.40 -43.88
N ALA A 178 50.65 -19.13 -42.82
CA ALA A 178 50.57 -19.90 -41.58
C ALA A 178 50.49 -19.00 -40.35
N CYS A 179 49.60 -19.36 -39.43
CA CYS A 179 49.33 -18.66 -38.20
C CYS A 179 49.32 -19.64 -37.02
N ILE A 180 50.06 -19.33 -35.96
CA ILE A 180 49.95 -20.03 -34.68
C ILE A 180 49.22 -19.10 -33.71
N ILE A 181 48.08 -19.53 -33.19
CA ILE A 181 47.31 -18.79 -32.19
C ILE A 181 47.62 -19.37 -30.81
N LEU A 182 48.14 -18.55 -29.91
CA LEU A 182 48.44 -18.89 -28.53
C LEU A 182 47.35 -18.32 -27.62
N HIS A 183 46.57 -19.20 -27.00
CA HIS A 183 45.55 -18.85 -26.02
C HIS A 183 46.18 -18.72 -24.64
N ILE A 184 46.08 -17.52 -24.06
CA ILE A 184 46.70 -17.10 -22.81
C ILE A 184 45.61 -16.79 -21.78
N HIS A 185 45.84 -17.18 -20.54
CA HIS A 185 44.97 -16.88 -19.40
C HIS A 185 45.54 -15.71 -18.59
N ARG A 186 44.75 -14.64 -18.38
CA ARG A 186 45.19 -13.39 -17.72
C ARG A 186 45.57 -13.58 -16.24
N ASP A 187 44.99 -14.57 -15.58
CA ASP A 187 45.19 -14.91 -14.16
C ASP A 187 46.46 -15.71 -13.91
N GLN A 188 47.07 -16.28 -14.94
CA GLN A 188 48.33 -16.99 -14.84
C GLN A 188 49.48 -16.03 -15.18
N GLU A 189 50.57 -16.10 -14.40
CA GLU A 189 51.86 -15.58 -14.84
C GLU A 189 52.33 -16.47 -15.98
N SER A 190 51.77 -16.26 -17.17
CA SER A 190 52.30 -16.85 -18.39
C SER A 190 53.67 -16.20 -18.59
N THR A 191 54.72 -16.88 -18.15
CA THR A 191 56.06 -16.59 -18.65
C THR A 191 55.94 -16.54 -20.17
N PHE A 192 56.15 -15.36 -20.76
CA PHE A 192 56.13 -15.07 -22.21
C PHE A 192 57.24 -15.82 -22.97
N THR A 193 57.64 -17.01 -22.52
CA THR A 193 58.87 -17.73 -22.86
C THR A 193 58.72 -18.71 -24.01
N SER A 194 57.56 -18.79 -24.66
CA SER A 194 57.34 -19.72 -25.78
C SER A 194 58.18 -19.36 -27.00
N PHE A 195 58.18 -18.09 -27.44
CA PHE A 195 58.93 -17.61 -28.59
C PHE A 195 59.59 -16.27 -28.33
N ASN A 196 60.87 -16.15 -28.67
CA ASN A 196 61.57 -14.86 -28.69
C ASN A 196 61.41 -14.18 -30.07
N PHE A 197 61.73 -12.89 -30.16
CA PHE A 197 61.71 -12.14 -31.42
C PHE A 197 62.72 -12.63 -32.48
N MET A 198 63.55 -13.64 -32.20
CA MET A 198 64.43 -14.26 -33.20
C MET A 198 63.81 -15.50 -33.85
N CYS A 199 62.54 -15.79 -33.56
CA CYS A 199 61.86 -16.96 -34.11
C CYS A 199 61.53 -16.83 -35.61
N GLY A 200 61.77 -15.67 -36.23
CA GLY A 200 61.55 -15.43 -37.66
C GLY A 200 60.08 -15.29 -38.08
N TRP A 201 59.14 -15.34 -37.12
CA TRP A 201 57.71 -15.13 -37.36
C TRP A 201 57.29 -13.80 -36.73
N LYS A 202 56.40 -13.07 -37.40
CA LYS A 202 55.84 -11.83 -36.85
C LYS A 202 55.02 -12.17 -35.60
N GLN A 203 55.22 -11.43 -34.51
CA GLN A 203 54.46 -11.63 -33.27
C GLN A 203 53.46 -10.49 -33.10
N MET A 204 52.25 -10.83 -32.67
CA MET A 204 51.15 -9.89 -32.49
C MET A 204 50.27 -10.32 -31.32
N THR A 205 49.68 -9.38 -30.59
CA THR A 205 48.67 -9.65 -29.58
C THR A 205 47.30 -9.15 -30.05
N ILE A 206 46.34 -10.06 -30.21
CA ILE A 206 44.94 -9.76 -30.52
C ILE A 206 44.09 -10.32 -29.38
N GLU A 207 43.58 -9.45 -28.51
CA GLU A 207 42.90 -9.88 -27.29
C GLU A 207 41.65 -10.74 -27.56
N THR A 208 40.84 -10.32 -28.54
CA THR A 208 39.61 -11.02 -28.95
C THR A 208 39.70 -11.43 -30.42
N LEU A 209 39.60 -12.72 -30.72
CA LEU A 209 39.70 -13.23 -32.10
C LEU A 209 38.46 -12.89 -32.92
N SER A 210 37.28 -13.02 -32.31
CA SER A 210 36.01 -12.56 -32.89
C SER A 210 35.91 -11.05 -32.85
N GLY A 211 35.32 -10.42 -33.87
CA GLY A 211 35.00 -9.00 -33.83
C GLY A 211 34.05 -8.69 -32.67
N ASN A 212 34.24 -7.53 -32.02
CA ASN A 212 33.28 -6.98 -31.07
C ASN A 212 32.26 -6.10 -31.81
N ASP A 213 31.01 -6.11 -31.37
CA ASP A 213 29.96 -5.20 -31.85
C ASP A 213 30.33 -3.72 -31.66
N VAL A 214 31.15 -3.42 -30.64
CA VAL A 214 31.57 -2.08 -30.27
C VAL A 214 33.05 -1.92 -30.65
N PRO A 215 33.40 -0.96 -31.53
CA PRO A 215 34.80 -0.73 -31.90
C PRO A 215 35.63 -0.31 -30.69
N THR A 216 36.68 -1.07 -30.38
CA THR A 216 37.53 -0.85 -29.21
C THR A 216 38.23 0.52 -29.26
N SER A 217 38.58 0.99 -30.45
CA SER A 217 39.14 2.32 -30.68
C SER A 217 38.18 3.46 -30.35
N GLY A 218 36.86 3.22 -30.44
CA GLY A 218 35.83 4.19 -30.10
C GLY A 218 35.70 4.43 -28.60
N LEU A 219 35.93 3.40 -27.78
CA LEU A 219 35.83 3.52 -26.32
C LEU A 219 36.98 4.34 -25.71
N LEU A 220 38.11 4.49 -26.40
CA LEU A 220 39.29 5.20 -25.90
C LEU A 220 39.15 6.71 -25.92
N ASN A 221 39.58 7.36 -24.83
CA ASN A 221 39.66 8.82 -24.68
C ASN A 221 38.35 9.58 -24.96
N GLY A 222 37.23 8.88 -25.08
CA GLY A 222 35.90 9.48 -25.22
C GLY A 222 35.36 9.85 -23.85
N SER A 223 34.71 11.01 -23.75
CA SER A 223 33.82 11.26 -22.61
C SER A 223 32.74 10.18 -22.58
N LEU A 224 32.27 9.82 -21.38
CA LEU A 224 31.17 8.85 -21.23
C LEU A 224 29.94 9.28 -22.05
N THR A 225 29.70 10.59 -22.13
CA THR A 225 28.67 11.22 -22.96
C THR A 225 28.84 10.90 -24.44
N ARG A 226 30.06 11.02 -25.00
CA ARG A 226 30.35 10.66 -26.39
C ARG A 226 30.18 9.15 -26.61
N ILE A 227 30.70 8.33 -25.69
CA ILE A 227 30.59 6.88 -25.78
C ILE A 227 29.11 6.46 -25.87
N VAL A 228 28.28 6.99 -24.98
CA VAL A 228 26.85 6.62 -24.86
C VAL A 228 25.95 7.26 -25.91
N ASN A 229 26.43 8.29 -26.61
CA ASN A 229 25.71 8.89 -27.72
C ASN A 229 26.01 8.27 -29.09
N SER A 230 27.18 7.65 -29.28
CA SER A 230 27.57 7.14 -30.59
C SER A 230 28.09 5.70 -30.59
N ILE A 231 29.06 5.38 -29.72
CA ILE A 231 29.84 4.13 -29.82
C ILE A 231 29.11 2.96 -29.17
N TYR A 232 28.53 3.20 -27.99
CA TYR A 232 27.76 2.23 -27.24
C TYR A 232 26.47 2.89 -26.73
N PRO A 233 25.44 3.00 -27.60
CA PRO A 233 24.25 3.82 -27.35
C PRO A 233 23.54 3.49 -26.02
N PHE A 234 23.02 4.51 -25.34
CA PHE A 234 22.25 4.36 -24.11
C PHE A 234 21.12 3.34 -24.23
N GLU A 235 20.45 3.33 -25.38
CA GLU A 235 19.36 2.42 -25.72
C GLU A 235 19.81 0.95 -25.64
N LYS A 236 21.02 0.65 -26.13
CA LYS A 236 21.63 -0.69 -26.06
C LYS A 236 22.01 -1.06 -24.63
N ILE A 237 22.55 -0.10 -23.86
CA ILE A 237 22.85 -0.30 -22.42
C ILE A 237 21.56 -0.59 -21.63
N LEU A 238 20.54 0.24 -21.82
CA LEU A 238 19.24 0.10 -21.18
C LEU A 238 18.62 -1.25 -21.53
N GLN A 239 18.61 -1.65 -22.81
CA GLN A 239 18.08 -2.95 -23.23
C GLN A 239 18.77 -4.13 -22.52
N GLN A 240 20.09 -4.06 -22.32
CA GLN A 240 20.85 -5.13 -21.67
C GLN A 240 20.67 -5.14 -20.15
N GLU A 241 20.52 -3.98 -19.51
CA GLU A 241 20.50 -3.85 -18.05
C GLU A 241 19.09 -3.67 -17.47
N LEU A 242 18.05 -3.42 -18.28
CA LEU A 242 16.69 -3.12 -17.81
C LEU A 242 16.14 -4.22 -16.90
N LEU A 243 16.27 -5.49 -17.30
CA LEU A 243 15.78 -6.61 -16.51
C LEU A 243 16.46 -6.68 -15.13
N TRP A 244 17.76 -6.39 -15.07
CA TRP A 244 18.51 -6.33 -13.81
C TRP A 244 18.07 -5.12 -12.96
N CYS A 245 17.83 -3.97 -13.58
CA CYS A 245 17.32 -2.79 -12.89
C CYS A 245 15.93 -3.06 -12.28
N LEU A 246 15.05 -3.70 -13.04
CA LEU A 246 13.71 -4.08 -12.57
C LEU A 246 13.76 -5.18 -11.49
N SER A 247 14.74 -6.08 -11.52
CA SER A 247 14.91 -7.10 -10.48
C SER A 247 15.41 -6.53 -9.14
N CYS A 248 15.87 -5.28 -9.10
CA CYS A 248 16.18 -4.61 -7.84
C CYS A 248 14.92 -4.27 -7.03
N MET A 249 13.75 -4.23 -7.66
CA MET A 249 12.47 -3.89 -7.03
C MET A 249 11.73 -5.15 -6.57
N LYS A 250 11.53 -5.26 -5.26
CA LYS A 250 10.82 -6.34 -4.59
C LYS A 250 9.36 -5.96 -4.40
N TYR A 251 8.51 -6.45 -5.30
CA TYR A 251 7.05 -6.31 -5.22
C TYR A 251 6.42 -7.42 -4.34
N PRO A 252 5.18 -7.23 -3.85
CA PRO A 252 4.43 -8.28 -3.15
C PRO A 252 4.26 -9.55 -4.01
N SER A 253 4.32 -10.73 -3.40
CA SER A 253 4.24 -12.03 -4.09
C SER A 253 2.80 -12.36 -4.54
N ASN A 254 2.35 -11.74 -5.64
CA ASN A 254 1.08 -12.03 -6.30
C ASN A 254 1.20 -11.94 -7.84
N ASP A 255 0.23 -12.50 -8.56
CA ASP A 255 0.24 -12.55 -10.03
C ASP A 255 0.26 -11.15 -10.66
N LYS A 256 -0.37 -10.16 -9.99
CA LYS A 256 -0.39 -8.77 -10.45
C LYS A 256 1.03 -8.19 -10.53
N SER A 257 1.87 -8.47 -9.53
CA SER A 257 3.27 -8.03 -9.51
C SER A 257 4.12 -8.65 -10.62
N ILE A 258 3.93 -9.95 -10.89
CA ILE A 258 4.67 -10.66 -11.95
C ILE A 258 4.30 -10.07 -13.33
N ASN A 259 3.00 -9.92 -13.58
CA ASN A 259 2.49 -9.33 -14.82
C ASN A 259 2.97 -7.88 -14.96
N HIS A 260 2.93 -7.10 -13.89
CA HIS A 260 3.40 -5.72 -13.89
C HIS A 260 4.88 -5.58 -14.27
N ARG A 261 5.78 -6.38 -13.68
CA ARG A 261 7.21 -6.36 -14.02
C ARG A 261 7.45 -6.73 -15.48
N LYS A 262 6.70 -7.71 -16.00
CA LYS A 262 6.74 -8.09 -17.42
C LYS A 262 6.30 -6.92 -18.32
N THR A 263 5.19 -6.27 -17.97
CA THR A 263 4.69 -5.09 -18.69
C THR A 263 5.71 -3.96 -18.70
N LEU A 264 6.38 -3.66 -17.58
CA LEU A 264 7.43 -2.64 -17.54
C LEU A 264 8.59 -2.97 -18.47
N ASN A 265 9.10 -4.21 -18.40
CA ASN A 265 10.22 -4.65 -19.22
C ASN A 265 9.91 -4.56 -20.72
N GLU A 266 8.69 -4.91 -21.11
CA GLU A 266 8.23 -4.84 -22.51
C GLU A 266 7.94 -3.41 -22.96
N ASN A 267 7.39 -2.56 -22.08
CA ASN A 267 6.89 -1.25 -22.49
C ASN A 267 7.95 -0.16 -22.42
N ILE A 268 8.86 -0.13 -21.44
CA ILE A 268 9.88 0.93 -21.31
C ILE A 268 10.63 1.14 -22.63
N LEU A 269 11.01 0.03 -23.30
CA LEU A 269 11.76 0.08 -24.56
C LEU A 269 10.93 0.54 -25.77
N LYS A 270 9.60 0.60 -25.66
CA LYS A 270 8.69 1.04 -26.74
C LYS A 270 8.46 2.55 -26.80
N TYR A 271 8.90 3.32 -25.79
CA TYR A 271 8.67 4.76 -25.72
C TYR A 271 10.00 5.55 -25.82
N PRO A 272 10.40 6.00 -27.02
CA PRO A 272 11.67 6.71 -27.22
C PRO A 272 11.82 7.97 -26.35
N TYR A 273 10.74 8.73 -26.15
CA TYR A 273 10.75 9.93 -25.33
C TYR A 273 11.05 9.64 -23.85
N PHE A 274 10.56 8.50 -23.33
CA PHE A 274 10.90 8.06 -21.97
C PHE A 274 12.38 7.73 -21.86
N ILE A 275 12.92 7.04 -22.88
CA ILE A 275 14.33 6.67 -22.93
C ILE A 275 15.20 7.93 -23.00
N GLU A 276 14.79 8.96 -23.75
CA GLU A 276 15.50 10.23 -23.80
C GLU A 276 15.53 10.93 -22.44
N CYS A 277 14.38 11.00 -21.75
CA CYS A 277 14.28 11.55 -20.39
C CYS A 277 15.21 10.82 -19.41
N LEU A 278 15.17 9.48 -19.44
CA LEU A 278 16.07 8.64 -18.64
C LEU A 278 17.54 8.91 -18.98
N LYS A 279 17.88 8.95 -20.28
CA LYS A 279 19.23 9.19 -20.77
C LYS A 279 19.79 10.51 -20.26
N LYS A 280 19.04 11.59 -20.41
CA LYS A 280 19.43 12.93 -19.95
C LYS A 280 19.77 12.92 -18.46
N ARG A 281 18.86 12.40 -17.64
CA ARG A 281 19.02 12.39 -16.19
C ARG A 281 20.13 11.45 -15.69
N VAL A 282 20.29 10.30 -16.35
CA VAL A 282 21.39 9.38 -16.03
C VAL A 282 22.73 10.00 -16.39
N LEU A 283 22.83 10.72 -17.51
CA LEU A 283 24.05 11.41 -17.91
C LEU A 283 24.41 12.52 -16.91
N GLU A 284 23.45 13.36 -16.50
CA GLU A 284 23.66 14.37 -15.44
C GLU A 284 24.26 13.73 -14.17
N TRP A 285 23.67 12.62 -13.71
CA TRP A 285 24.17 11.92 -12.53
C TRP A 285 25.56 11.30 -12.73
N VAL A 286 25.83 10.69 -13.89
CA VAL A 286 27.11 10.05 -14.19
C VAL A 286 28.23 11.08 -14.33
N GLU A 287 27.97 12.24 -14.93
CA GLU A 287 28.94 13.32 -15.06
C GLU A 287 29.36 13.87 -13.68
N GLU A 288 28.44 13.97 -12.73
CA GLU A 288 28.73 14.39 -11.35
C GLU A 288 29.50 13.34 -10.54
N ASN A 289 29.34 12.04 -10.86
CA ASN A 289 29.84 10.92 -10.04
C ASN A 289 30.99 10.11 -10.65
N SER A 290 31.41 10.41 -11.88
CA SER A 290 32.48 9.69 -12.57
C SER A 290 33.84 10.38 -12.46
N THR A 291 34.92 9.60 -12.48
CA THR A 291 36.28 10.12 -12.53
C THR A 291 36.84 10.01 -13.94
N SER A 292 37.63 10.99 -14.37
CA SER A 292 38.19 11.05 -15.74
C SER A 292 39.17 9.91 -16.07
N ASP A 293 39.74 9.26 -15.04
CA ASP A 293 40.76 8.20 -15.12
C ASP A 293 40.19 6.76 -15.05
N TRP A 294 38.88 6.59 -15.22
CA TRP A 294 38.20 5.29 -15.03
C TRP A 294 38.80 4.16 -15.88
N GLN A 295 39.27 4.44 -17.10
CA GLN A 295 39.90 3.45 -17.99
C GLN A 295 41.20 2.92 -17.39
N TYR A 296 42.05 3.81 -16.87
CA TYR A 296 43.28 3.44 -16.19
C TYR A 296 43.01 2.62 -14.93
N LYS A 297 41.98 2.98 -14.15
CA LYS A 297 41.56 2.23 -12.95
C LYS A 297 41.12 0.81 -13.28
N ILE A 298 40.45 0.59 -14.41
CA ILE A 298 40.12 -0.77 -14.88
C ILE A 298 41.40 -1.50 -15.28
N ALA A 299 42.27 -0.86 -16.07
CA ALA A 299 43.48 -1.48 -16.59
C ALA A 299 44.42 -1.92 -15.46
N SER A 300 44.45 -1.17 -14.36
CA SER A 300 45.33 -1.42 -13.22
C SER A 300 44.72 -2.36 -12.17
N ASN A 301 43.45 -2.74 -12.27
CA ASN A 301 42.76 -3.57 -11.29
C ASN A 301 42.45 -4.97 -11.85
N LYS A 302 43.15 -5.98 -11.33
CA LYS A 302 42.97 -7.39 -11.72
C LYS A 302 41.53 -7.88 -11.52
N GLN A 303 40.83 -7.45 -10.47
CA GLN A 303 39.44 -7.87 -10.20
C GLN A 303 38.46 -7.33 -11.25
N ASN A 304 38.74 -6.16 -11.83
CA ASN A 304 37.90 -5.55 -12.86
C ASN A 304 38.23 -6.06 -14.27
N LEU A 305 39.47 -6.50 -14.50
CA LEU A 305 39.95 -6.90 -15.82
C LEU A 305 39.85 -8.40 -16.08
N TYR A 306 40.30 -9.23 -15.13
CA TYR A 306 40.48 -10.67 -15.34
C TYR A 306 39.18 -11.47 -15.56
N PRO A 307 38.01 -11.07 -15.02
CA PRO A 307 36.76 -11.73 -15.35
C PRO A 307 36.33 -11.62 -16.83
N TYR A 308 36.96 -10.73 -17.60
CA TYR A 308 36.57 -10.45 -18.98
C TYR A 308 37.64 -10.93 -19.98
N PRO A 309 37.23 -11.40 -21.17
CA PRO A 309 38.15 -11.92 -22.18
C PRO A 309 39.00 -10.82 -22.83
N SER A 310 38.62 -9.55 -22.72
CA SER A 310 39.39 -8.42 -23.24
C SER A 310 39.19 -7.17 -22.41
N PHE A 311 40.10 -6.22 -22.57
CA PHE A 311 39.96 -4.91 -21.96
C PHE A 311 38.73 -4.16 -22.49
N SER A 312 38.40 -4.30 -23.78
CA SER A 312 37.15 -3.78 -24.36
C SER A 312 35.93 -4.27 -23.58
N ALA A 313 35.83 -5.58 -23.37
CA ALA A 313 34.72 -6.19 -22.65
C ALA A 313 34.66 -5.72 -21.19
N ALA A 314 35.82 -5.50 -20.55
CA ALA A 314 35.89 -4.94 -19.21
C ALA A 314 35.41 -3.47 -19.18
N GLN A 315 35.77 -2.66 -20.17
CA GLN A 315 35.29 -1.28 -20.31
C GLN A 315 33.77 -1.23 -20.54
N GLU A 316 33.24 -2.05 -21.45
CA GLU A 316 31.80 -2.16 -21.68
C GLU A 316 31.05 -2.57 -20.41
N ALA A 317 31.55 -3.57 -19.69
CA ALA A 317 30.96 -4.00 -18.43
C ALA A 317 31.01 -2.93 -17.35
N HIS A 318 32.09 -2.13 -17.30
CA HIS A 318 32.18 -0.98 -16.42
C HIS A 318 31.14 0.09 -16.77
N VAL A 319 31.03 0.48 -18.05
CA VAL A 319 30.04 1.45 -18.52
C VAL A 319 28.62 0.96 -18.18
N ARG A 320 28.28 -0.31 -18.47
CA ARG A 320 27.00 -0.89 -18.05
C ARG A 320 26.77 -0.79 -16.54
N THR A 321 27.77 -1.14 -15.74
CA THR A 321 27.68 -1.10 -14.27
C THR A 321 27.54 0.32 -13.74
N LEU A 322 28.17 1.30 -14.38
CA LEU A 322 28.07 2.71 -14.02
C LEU A 322 26.68 3.25 -14.32
N PHE A 323 26.11 2.94 -15.48
CA PHE A 323 24.81 3.44 -15.94
C PHE A 323 23.61 2.69 -15.31
N ARG A 324 23.72 1.38 -15.07
CA ARG A 324 22.61 0.61 -14.46
C ARG A 324 22.26 1.10 -13.04
N LYS A 325 23.22 1.68 -12.32
CA LYS A 325 23.03 2.18 -10.95
C LYS A 325 21.98 3.31 -10.90
N PRO A 326 22.17 4.45 -11.58
CA PRO A 326 21.18 5.52 -11.63
C PRO A 326 19.90 5.07 -12.34
N ILE A 327 19.96 4.23 -13.39
CA ILE A 327 18.74 3.68 -14.03
C ILE A 327 17.86 2.97 -12.99
N ALA A 328 18.41 2.03 -12.22
CA ALA A 328 17.67 1.30 -11.20
C ALA A 328 17.09 2.21 -10.11
N ARG A 329 17.84 3.24 -9.68
CA ARG A 329 17.36 4.21 -8.68
C ARG A 329 16.24 5.09 -9.22
N ILE A 330 16.36 5.61 -10.44
CA ILE A 330 15.34 6.44 -11.08
C ILE A 330 14.05 5.62 -11.28
N LEU A 331 14.15 4.41 -11.83
CA LEU A 331 12.99 3.53 -12.00
C LEU A 331 12.31 3.23 -10.67
N CYS A 332 13.08 2.93 -9.61
CA CYS A 332 12.53 2.73 -8.28
C CYS A 332 11.82 3.98 -7.73
N ALA A 333 12.42 5.17 -7.90
CA ALA A 333 11.82 6.43 -7.47
C ALA A 333 10.48 6.68 -8.18
N LEU A 334 10.43 6.48 -9.50
CA LEU A 334 9.21 6.65 -10.28
C LEU A 334 8.13 5.64 -9.92
N GLU A 335 8.50 4.38 -9.68
CA GLU A 335 7.56 3.34 -9.28
C GLU A 335 6.96 3.60 -7.90
N ARG A 336 7.74 4.12 -6.93
CA ARG A 336 7.22 4.54 -5.62
C ARG A 336 6.22 5.70 -5.71
N LEU A 337 6.27 6.46 -6.80
CA LEU A 337 5.35 7.55 -7.13
C LEU A 337 4.25 7.11 -8.10
N SER A 338 4.23 5.83 -8.50
CA SER A 338 3.33 5.25 -9.49
C SER A 338 3.31 6.00 -10.83
N ALA A 339 4.44 6.58 -11.23
CA ALA A 339 4.53 7.56 -12.31
C ALA A 339 4.89 6.97 -13.69
N ILE A 340 5.48 5.77 -13.76
CA ILE A 340 5.92 5.17 -15.03
C ILE A 340 4.70 4.81 -15.91
N LYS A 341 3.70 4.13 -15.36
CA LYS A 341 2.50 3.77 -16.12
C LYS A 341 1.71 4.97 -16.58
N THR A 342 1.67 6.02 -15.77
CA THR A 342 1.05 7.28 -16.13
C THR A 342 1.71 7.90 -17.35
N PHE A 343 3.04 7.83 -17.46
CA PHE A 343 3.73 8.24 -18.68
C PHE A 343 3.25 7.44 -19.89
N PHE A 344 3.15 6.11 -19.79
CA PHE A 344 2.68 5.27 -20.90
C PHE A 344 1.25 5.65 -21.33
N TYR A 345 0.36 5.82 -20.37
CA TYR A 345 -1.02 6.25 -20.62
C TYR A 345 -1.07 7.58 -21.36
N VAL A 346 -0.42 8.62 -20.81
CA VAL A 346 -0.41 9.97 -21.41
C VAL A 346 0.24 9.94 -22.80
N SER A 347 1.36 9.22 -22.95
CA SER A 347 2.09 9.12 -24.23
C SER A 347 1.34 8.32 -25.30
N ASP A 348 0.46 7.39 -24.95
CA ASP A 348 -0.38 6.71 -25.94
C ASP A 348 -1.56 7.58 -26.36
N GLN A 349 -2.09 8.42 -25.45
CA GLN A 349 -3.14 9.37 -25.79
C GLN A 349 -2.64 10.50 -26.71
N THR A 350 -1.37 10.92 -26.61
CA THR A 350 -0.81 11.92 -27.55
C THR A 350 -0.76 11.42 -29.00
N LYS A 351 -0.54 10.12 -29.23
CA LYS A 351 -0.60 9.50 -30.57
C LYS A 351 -1.97 9.63 -31.24
N SER A 352 -3.03 9.88 -30.46
CA SER A 352 -4.39 10.14 -30.95
C SER A 352 -4.65 11.61 -31.33
N ASN A 353 -3.61 12.44 -31.46
CA ASN A 353 -3.65 13.86 -31.83
C ASN A 353 -4.45 14.79 -30.89
N LYS A 354 -4.54 14.43 -29.61
CA LYS A 354 -5.17 15.29 -28.59
C LYS A 354 -4.14 16.25 -28.00
N VAL A 355 -4.13 17.50 -28.49
CA VAL A 355 -3.24 18.61 -28.06
C VAL A 355 -3.13 18.76 -26.52
N ASN A 356 -4.21 18.46 -25.80
CA ASN A 356 -4.27 18.55 -24.34
C ASN A 356 -3.31 17.55 -23.63
N TYR A 357 -3.12 16.35 -24.17
CA TYR A 357 -2.23 15.35 -23.57
C TYR A 357 -0.74 15.67 -23.78
N GLU A 358 -0.38 16.44 -24.81
CA GLU A 358 1.00 16.89 -25.01
C GLU A 358 1.44 17.85 -23.89
N LYS A 359 0.54 18.74 -23.46
CA LYS A 359 0.79 19.63 -22.32
C LYS A 359 0.96 18.83 -21.02
N LEU A 360 0.16 17.77 -20.84
CA LEU A 360 0.24 16.87 -19.69
C LEU A 360 1.55 16.05 -19.70
N LEU A 361 2.02 15.65 -20.87
CA LEU A 361 3.31 14.98 -21.05
C LEU A 361 4.49 15.90 -20.71
N LYS A 362 4.44 17.16 -21.15
CA LYS A 362 5.43 18.19 -20.78
C LYS A 362 5.44 18.43 -19.26
N PHE A 363 4.27 18.47 -18.63
CA PHE A 363 4.17 18.56 -17.19
C PHE A 363 4.79 17.34 -16.49
N TRP A 364 4.52 16.11 -16.99
CA TRP A 364 5.16 14.91 -16.46
C TRP A 364 6.70 15.01 -16.53
N GLU A 365 7.25 15.48 -17.66
CA GLU A 365 8.70 15.66 -17.82
C GLU A 365 9.26 16.72 -16.85
N GLN A 366 8.58 17.85 -16.68
CA GLN A 366 8.98 18.89 -15.73
C GLN A 366 9.10 18.34 -14.30
N ILE A 367 8.11 17.56 -13.86
CA ILE A 367 8.13 16.94 -12.53
C ILE A 367 9.16 15.81 -12.46
N PHE A 368 9.34 15.03 -13.53
CA PHE A 368 10.39 14.03 -13.63
C PHE A 368 11.77 14.65 -13.41
N MET A 369 12.07 15.79 -14.04
CA MET A 369 13.36 16.46 -13.92
C MET A 369 13.56 17.21 -12.58
N ASP A 370 12.52 17.38 -11.75
CA ASP A 370 12.65 17.99 -10.42
C ASP A 370 13.29 17.03 -9.42
N ASN A 371 14.57 17.27 -9.10
CA ASN A 371 15.35 16.49 -8.14
C ASN A 371 14.80 16.55 -6.70
N LYS A 372 13.93 17.50 -6.36
CA LYS A 372 13.25 17.53 -5.05
C LYS A 372 12.08 16.55 -4.97
N ILE A 373 11.46 16.22 -6.09
CA ILE A 373 10.31 15.31 -6.15
C ILE A 373 10.80 13.89 -6.41
N VAL A 374 11.50 13.69 -7.52
CA VAL A 374 12.05 12.38 -7.87
C VAL A 374 13.48 12.29 -7.32
N LYS A 375 13.59 12.09 -6.00
CA LYS A 375 14.88 12.00 -5.31
C LYS A 375 15.52 10.61 -5.51
N ILE A 376 16.78 10.58 -5.95
CA ILE A 376 17.55 9.34 -6.14
C ILE A 376 18.76 9.21 -5.21
N ASP A 377 19.17 10.30 -4.56
CA ASP A 377 20.37 10.31 -3.70
C ASP A 377 20.13 9.58 -2.37
N ASP A 378 18.90 9.66 -1.85
CA ASP A 378 18.48 8.96 -0.64
C ASP A 378 18.25 7.44 -0.86
N ILE A 379 18.30 6.97 -2.12
CA ILE A 379 18.06 5.57 -2.46
C ILE A 379 19.39 4.79 -2.35
N PRO A 380 19.41 3.66 -1.60
CA PRO A 380 20.62 2.87 -1.43
C PRO A 380 21.14 2.31 -2.76
N ASN A 381 22.37 1.80 -2.77
CA ASN A 381 22.93 1.18 -3.96
C ASN A 381 22.08 -0.03 -4.41
N PRO A 382 21.80 -0.15 -5.73
CA PRO A 382 20.94 -1.20 -6.25
C PRO A 382 21.58 -2.58 -6.08
N LYS A 383 20.74 -3.51 -5.62
CA LYS A 383 20.99 -4.95 -5.59
C LYS A 383 19.68 -5.66 -5.89
N PRO A 384 19.70 -6.89 -6.44
CA PRO A 384 18.49 -7.68 -6.65
C PRO A 384 17.66 -7.77 -5.36
N ASP A 385 16.35 -7.54 -5.50
CA ASP A 385 15.38 -7.44 -4.39
C ASP A 385 15.77 -6.45 -3.27
N GLY A 386 16.61 -5.45 -3.59
CA GLY A 386 17.12 -4.48 -2.64
C GLY A 386 16.13 -3.38 -2.24
N TYR A 387 15.10 -3.14 -3.07
CA TYR A 387 14.11 -2.09 -2.84
C TYR A 387 12.74 -2.69 -2.55
N ASN A 388 12.25 -2.52 -1.33
CA ASN A 388 10.87 -2.91 -1.00
C ASN A 388 9.89 -1.94 -1.67
N MET A 389 8.94 -2.49 -2.44
CA MET A 389 7.93 -1.71 -3.14
C MET A 389 6.59 -1.77 -2.40
N PRO A 390 5.98 -0.61 -2.07
CA PRO A 390 4.64 -0.58 -1.49
C PRO A 390 3.60 -1.09 -2.50
N ALA A 391 2.48 -1.61 -2.02
CA ALA A 391 1.41 -2.15 -2.88
C ALA A 391 0.80 -1.07 -3.80
N GLU A 392 0.86 0.18 -3.34
CA GLU A 392 0.44 1.40 -4.04
C GLU A 392 1.26 1.66 -5.32
N SER A 393 2.46 1.09 -5.43
CA SER A 393 3.27 1.13 -6.67
C SER A 393 2.60 0.38 -7.83
N LEU A 394 1.65 -0.52 -7.53
CA LEU A 394 0.92 -1.31 -8.51
C LEU A 394 -0.37 -0.63 -9.01
N LEU A 395 -0.58 0.65 -8.66
CA LEU A 395 -1.75 1.42 -9.09
C LEU A 395 -1.58 1.89 -10.53
N ASP A 396 -2.67 1.78 -11.30
CA ASP A 396 -2.74 2.21 -12.70
C ASP A 396 -3.33 3.62 -12.76
N LEU A 397 -2.47 4.60 -12.45
CA LEU A 397 -2.82 6.02 -12.37
C LEU A 397 -2.67 6.74 -13.72
N GLU A 398 -3.55 7.68 -14.00
CA GLU A 398 -3.73 8.36 -15.29
C GLU A 398 -3.24 9.82 -15.27
N PHE A 399 -3.29 10.49 -14.13
CA PHE A 399 -2.79 11.85 -13.94
C PHE A 399 -1.34 11.85 -13.44
N PRO A 400 -0.41 12.60 -14.09
CA PRO A 400 1.01 12.63 -13.72
C PRO A 400 1.25 12.90 -12.23
N PHE A 401 1.93 11.96 -11.57
CA PHE A 401 2.31 12.09 -10.16
C PHE A 401 1.11 12.34 -9.23
N SER A 402 -0.09 11.85 -9.57
CA SER A 402 -1.30 12.02 -8.76
C SER A 402 -1.13 11.54 -7.33
N PHE A 403 -0.49 10.38 -7.13
CA PHE A 403 -0.19 9.86 -5.79
C PHE A 403 0.71 10.77 -4.96
N TYR A 404 1.68 11.44 -5.59
CA TYR A 404 2.51 12.44 -4.91
C TYR A 404 1.67 13.62 -4.46
N TYR A 405 0.85 14.19 -5.35
CA TYR A 405 0.02 15.34 -5.04
C TYR A 405 -1.03 15.04 -3.97
N MET A 406 -1.65 13.85 -4.01
CA MET A 406 -2.56 13.41 -2.95
C MET A 406 -1.89 13.44 -1.58
N LYS A 407 -0.68 12.86 -1.48
CA LYS A 407 0.08 12.87 -0.22
C LYS A 407 0.48 14.27 0.24
N GLN A 408 0.82 15.16 -0.70
CA GLN A 408 1.14 16.55 -0.36
C GLN A 408 -0.10 17.27 0.18
N ILE A 409 -1.26 17.14 -0.48
CA ILE A 409 -2.50 17.76 -0.03
C ILE A 409 -2.94 17.17 1.32
N ASP A 410 -2.88 15.85 1.49
CA ASP A 410 -3.24 15.15 2.73
C ASP A 410 -2.34 15.53 3.92
N SER A 411 -1.12 16.01 3.68
CA SER A 411 -0.27 16.53 4.76
C SER A 411 -0.86 17.77 5.46
N PHE A 412 -1.78 18.49 4.80
CA PHE A 412 -2.49 19.65 5.35
C PHE A 412 -3.80 19.30 6.05
N LYS A 413 -4.23 18.03 6.07
CA LYS A 413 -5.49 17.59 6.67
C LYS A 413 -5.69 18.13 8.09
N ARG A 414 -4.66 18.02 8.95
CA ARG A 414 -4.73 18.47 10.34
C ARG A 414 -4.97 19.99 10.46
N HIS A 415 -4.28 20.78 9.63
CA HIS A 415 -4.44 22.23 9.63
C HIS A 415 -5.86 22.61 9.20
N TYR A 416 -6.39 21.96 8.16
CA TYR A 416 -7.78 22.13 7.73
C TYR A 416 -8.77 21.79 8.86
N GLU A 417 -8.60 20.65 9.53
CA GLU A 417 -9.48 20.24 10.65
C GLU A 417 -9.45 21.25 11.81
N GLU A 418 -8.27 21.78 12.14
CA GLU A 418 -8.11 22.82 13.17
C GLU A 418 -8.80 24.14 12.76
N GLU A 419 -8.69 24.57 11.49
CA GLU A 419 -9.38 25.76 10.97
C GLU A 419 -10.91 25.60 10.96
N ILE A 420 -11.41 24.41 10.59
CA ILE A 420 -12.85 24.10 10.64
C ILE A 420 -13.39 24.13 12.08
N LEU A 421 -12.66 23.59 13.06
CA LEU A 421 -13.05 23.66 14.47
C LEU A 421 -13.15 25.09 14.99
N ILE A 422 -12.34 26.02 14.46
CA ILE A 422 -12.43 27.44 14.81
C ILE A 422 -13.70 28.06 14.21
N LEU A 423 -14.03 27.73 12.95
CA LEU A 423 -15.26 28.20 12.30
C LEU A 423 -16.52 27.69 13.01
N GLN A 424 -16.49 26.47 13.56
CA GLN A 424 -17.58 25.87 14.34
C GLN A 424 -17.80 26.49 15.72
N ARG A 425 -16.98 27.45 16.17
CA ARG A 425 -17.21 28.19 17.43
C ARG A 425 -18.08 29.43 17.23
N ASP A 426 -18.38 29.76 15.99
CA ASP A 426 -19.16 30.92 15.61
C ASP A 426 -20.57 30.45 15.25
N ASP A 427 -21.51 30.62 16.19
CA ASP A 427 -22.88 30.14 16.06
C ASP A 427 -23.57 30.71 14.81
N ASP A 428 -23.20 31.92 14.37
CA ASP A 428 -23.74 32.57 13.17
C ASP A 428 -23.40 31.84 11.85
N LYS A 429 -22.46 30.88 11.89
CA LYS A 429 -22.00 30.11 10.73
C LYS A 429 -22.55 28.68 10.69
N ILE A 430 -23.31 28.29 11.71
CA ILE A 430 -23.88 26.96 11.85
C ILE A 430 -25.33 26.98 11.34
N ASP A 431 -25.69 25.97 10.59
CA ASP A 431 -27.06 25.70 10.19
C ASP A 431 -27.84 25.11 11.37
N ASP A 432 -28.86 25.84 11.85
CA ASP A 432 -29.73 25.46 12.96
C ASP A 432 -30.42 24.09 12.77
N GLU A 433 -30.68 23.66 11.53
CA GLU A 433 -31.35 22.39 11.25
C GLU A 433 -30.39 21.19 11.30
N THR A 434 -29.16 21.36 10.84
CA THR A 434 -28.19 20.28 10.70
C THR A 434 -27.11 20.28 11.78
N ASN A 435 -26.95 21.40 12.50
CA ASN A 435 -25.85 21.68 13.42
C ASN A 435 -24.47 21.53 12.73
N GLU A 436 -24.40 21.78 11.43
CA GLU A 436 -23.19 21.77 10.60
C GLU A 436 -22.90 23.19 10.07
N LEU A 437 -21.67 23.47 9.63
CA LEU A 437 -21.37 24.75 8.98
C LEU A 437 -22.15 24.89 7.66
N TYR A 438 -22.65 26.09 7.38
CA TYR A 438 -23.27 26.38 6.08
C TYR A 438 -22.32 26.10 4.90
N ASP A 439 -22.86 25.56 3.81
CA ASP A 439 -22.09 25.23 2.60
C ASP A 439 -21.30 26.44 2.05
N TYR A 440 -21.88 27.64 2.08
CA TYR A 440 -21.20 28.85 1.60
C TYR A 440 -19.99 29.24 2.46
N VAL A 441 -20.01 28.94 3.76
CA VAL A 441 -18.89 29.18 4.70
C VAL A 441 -17.74 28.24 4.36
N ILE A 442 -18.04 26.96 4.12
CA ILE A 442 -17.05 25.96 3.72
C ILE A 442 -16.44 26.34 2.36
N GLU A 443 -17.26 26.74 1.39
CA GLU A 443 -16.79 27.11 0.05
C GLU A 443 -15.89 28.35 0.07
N ASP A 444 -16.22 29.37 0.87
CA ASP A 444 -15.36 30.55 1.02
C ASP A 444 -14.03 30.22 1.70
N HIS A 445 -14.09 29.43 2.78
CA HIS A 445 -12.91 28.94 3.46
C HIS A 445 -11.98 28.14 2.53
N LEU A 446 -12.53 27.24 1.71
CA LEU A 446 -11.76 26.44 0.77
C LEU A 446 -11.02 27.29 -0.28
N LYS A 447 -11.56 28.44 -0.68
CA LYS A 447 -10.85 29.37 -1.58
C LYS A 447 -9.60 29.94 -0.91
N GLY A 448 -9.70 30.35 0.35
CA GLY A 448 -8.57 30.84 1.16
C GLY A 448 -7.54 29.74 1.40
N PHE A 449 -8.00 28.56 1.83
CA PHE A 449 -7.15 27.39 2.09
C PHE A 449 -6.38 26.96 0.83
N LYS A 450 -7.04 26.94 -0.33
CA LYS A 450 -6.39 26.66 -1.62
C LYS A 450 -5.22 27.60 -1.93
N ASN A 451 -5.40 28.90 -1.72
CA ASN A 451 -4.34 29.88 -1.96
C ASN A 451 -3.15 29.68 -1.01
N ASN A 452 -3.42 29.34 0.26
CA ASN A 452 -2.37 29.02 1.24
C ASN A 452 -1.60 27.75 0.85
N LEU A 453 -2.31 26.73 0.38
CA LEU A 453 -1.74 25.46 -0.08
C LEU A 453 -0.86 25.67 -1.32
N PHE A 454 -1.30 26.46 -2.30
CA PHE A 454 -0.50 26.81 -3.49
C PHE A 454 0.69 27.70 -3.19
N THR A 455 0.62 28.50 -2.12
CA THR A 455 1.77 29.28 -1.63
C THR A 455 2.81 28.36 -0.96
N SER A 456 2.34 27.33 -0.26
CA SER A 456 3.20 26.37 0.45
C SER A 456 3.81 25.31 -0.48
N ILE A 457 3.06 24.87 -1.49
CA ILE A 457 3.47 23.90 -2.50
C ILE A 457 3.45 24.60 -3.85
N THR A 458 4.53 25.30 -4.18
CA THR A 458 4.63 26.12 -5.39
C THR A 458 4.41 25.32 -6.68
N GLN A 459 4.73 24.01 -6.68
CA GLN A 459 4.49 23.13 -7.85
C GLN A 459 3.02 22.91 -8.17
N LEU A 460 2.10 23.12 -7.21
CA LEU A 460 0.66 22.99 -7.45
C LEU A 460 0.08 24.21 -8.18
N LYS A 461 0.70 25.38 -8.05
CA LYS A 461 0.19 26.66 -8.56
C LYS A 461 0.03 26.69 -10.08
N ASP A 462 1.00 26.14 -10.80
CA ASP A 462 1.00 26.05 -12.27
C ASP A 462 0.64 24.63 -12.76
N SER A 463 0.10 23.78 -11.89
CA SER A 463 -0.18 22.39 -12.21
C SER A 463 -1.44 22.25 -13.09
N PRO A 464 -1.54 21.18 -13.89
CA PRO A 464 -2.75 20.82 -14.63
C PRO A 464 -3.98 20.52 -13.75
N LEU A 465 -3.85 20.51 -12.42
CA LEU A 465 -4.97 20.23 -11.51
C LEU A 465 -6.11 21.26 -11.63
N GLU A 466 -5.78 22.47 -12.07
CA GLU A 466 -6.75 23.53 -12.34
C GLU A 466 -7.40 23.42 -13.73
N TRP A 467 -6.93 22.52 -14.60
CA TRP A 467 -7.54 22.30 -15.90
C TRP A 467 -8.74 21.36 -15.75
N GLU A 468 -9.91 21.83 -16.17
CA GLU A 468 -11.19 21.14 -16.00
C GLU A 468 -11.15 19.66 -16.40
N TRP A 469 -10.56 19.32 -17.56
CA TRP A 469 -10.47 17.94 -18.04
C TRP A 469 -9.41 17.09 -17.31
N ALA A 470 -8.33 17.69 -16.82
CA ALA A 470 -7.25 16.96 -16.14
C ALA A 470 -7.58 16.71 -14.67
N SER A 471 -8.40 17.58 -14.05
CA SER A 471 -8.95 17.37 -12.72
C SER A 471 -9.82 16.10 -12.63
N GLU A 472 -10.50 15.71 -13.71
CA GLU A 472 -11.27 14.46 -13.77
C GLU A 472 -10.37 13.22 -13.80
N LEU A 473 -9.20 13.29 -14.46
CA LEU A 473 -8.17 12.24 -14.36
C LEU A 473 -7.65 12.11 -12.92
N TYR A 474 -7.40 13.23 -12.25
CA TYR A 474 -7.00 13.23 -10.85
C TYR A 474 -8.06 12.63 -9.94
N PHE A 475 -9.35 12.96 -10.16
CA PHE A 475 -10.45 12.36 -9.40
C PHE A 475 -10.51 10.84 -9.60
N ASN A 476 -10.41 10.35 -10.83
CA ASN A 476 -10.40 8.91 -11.10
C ASN A 476 -9.21 8.19 -10.42
N ASP A 477 -8.05 8.84 -10.40
CA ASP A 477 -6.88 8.37 -9.66
C ASP A 477 -7.13 8.38 -8.15
N PHE A 478 -7.79 9.43 -7.63
CA PHE A 478 -8.14 9.54 -6.21
C PHE A 478 -9.01 8.37 -5.80
N VAL A 479 -10.07 8.09 -6.56
CA VAL A 479 -10.95 6.92 -6.34
C VAL A 479 -10.16 5.61 -6.44
N THR A 480 -9.23 5.49 -7.38
CA THR A 480 -8.36 4.32 -7.52
C THR A 480 -7.53 4.07 -6.26
N VAL A 481 -7.01 5.13 -5.64
CA VAL A 481 -6.22 5.06 -4.41
C VAL A 481 -7.07 4.68 -3.19
N ILE A 482 -8.28 5.24 -3.04
CA ILE A 482 -9.12 5.01 -1.85
C ILE A 482 -10.04 3.77 -1.93
N ALA A 483 -10.43 3.35 -3.14
CA ALA A 483 -11.49 2.35 -3.37
C ALA A 483 -11.12 1.26 -4.40
N SER A 484 -9.83 1.11 -4.78
CA SER A 484 -9.32 -0.01 -5.60
C SER A 484 -9.84 -0.11 -7.06
N LYS A 485 -10.22 1.01 -7.69
CA LYS A 485 -10.57 1.15 -9.13
C LYS A 485 -11.76 0.28 -9.60
N ASP A 486 -12.91 0.38 -8.93
CA ASP A 486 -14.20 0.00 -9.54
C ASP A 486 -14.87 1.26 -10.14
N ALA A 487 -15.24 1.21 -11.43
CA ALA A 487 -15.91 2.32 -12.11
C ALA A 487 -17.22 2.72 -11.42
N LYS A 488 -17.85 1.78 -10.71
CA LYS A 488 -19.06 2.01 -9.92
C LYS A 488 -18.78 2.89 -8.71
N ASP A 489 -17.63 2.70 -8.06
CA ASP A 489 -17.26 3.49 -6.89
C ASP A 489 -17.02 4.96 -7.29
N ALA A 490 -16.41 5.19 -8.45
CA ALA A 490 -16.21 6.53 -9.01
C ALA A 490 -17.54 7.24 -9.31
N TYR A 491 -18.50 6.51 -9.85
CA TYR A 491 -19.83 7.05 -10.14
C TYR A 491 -20.58 7.45 -8.85
N ILE A 492 -20.58 6.60 -7.82
CA ILE A 492 -21.23 6.91 -6.53
C ILE A 492 -20.55 8.11 -5.85
N LEU A 493 -19.22 8.15 -5.81
CA LEU A 493 -18.47 9.29 -5.27
C LEU A 493 -18.79 10.60 -6.01
N LYS A 494 -18.94 10.54 -7.35
CA LYS A 494 -19.32 11.69 -8.17
C LYS A 494 -20.72 12.21 -7.84
N LEU A 495 -21.67 11.32 -7.53
CA LEU A 495 -23.01 11.71 -7.07
C LEU A 495 -23.00 12.33 -5.66
N LEU A 496 -22.16 11.82 -4.76
CA LEU A 496 -22.04 12.31 -3.37
C LEU A 496 -21.36 13.68 -3.27
N ILE A 497 -20.28 13.89 -4.03
CA ILE A 497 -19.50 15.13 -4.01
C ILE A 497 -20.15 16.21 -4.88
N GLY A 498 -20.80 15.80 -5.98
CA GLY A 498 -21.36 16.69 -6.99
C GLY A 498 -20.40 16.94 -8.16
N ALA A 499 -20.96 17.03 -9.37
CA ALA A 499 -20.20 17.07 -10.62
C ALA A 499 -19.26 18.29 -10.73
N ASP A 500 -19.60 19.42 -10.13
CA ASP A 500 -18.77 20.63 -10.16
C ASP A 500 -17.62 20.57 -9.16
N LYS A 501 -17.85 19.95 -7.98
CA LYS A 501 -16.87 19.86 -6.90
C LYS A 501 -15.80 18.80 -7.18
N ILE A 502 -16.10 17.75 -7.94
CA ILE A 502 -15.08 16.76 -8.35
C ILE A 502 -13.97 17.35 -9.22
N ARG A 503 -14.25 18.48 -9.90
CA ARG A 503 -13.28 19.20 -10.73
C ARG A 503 -12.35 20.10 -9.92
N GLN A 504 -12.52 20.10 -8.60
CA GLN A 504 -11.72 20.85 -7.66
C GLN A 504 -11.04 19.86 -6.71
N PRO A 505 -9.80 19.44 -6.98
CA PRO A 505 -9.09 18.43 -6.18
C PRO A 505 -9.14 18.70 -4.67
N ILE A 506 -8.95 19.95 -4.25
CA ILE A 506 -8.97 20.33 -2.83
C ILE A 506 -10.35 20.09 -2.20
N SER A 507 -11.43 20.39 -2.93
CA SER A 507 -12.81 20.12 -2.48
C SER A 507 -13.06 18.62 -2.33
N VAL A 508 -12.49 17.78 -3.20
CA VAL A 508 -12.55 16.31 -3.09
C VAL A 508 -11.86 15.83 -1.81
N HIS A 509 -10.64 16.32 -1.53
CA HIS A 509 -9.91 15.97 -0.30
C HIS A 509 -10.66 16.44 0.95
N ALA A 510 -11.15 17.68 0.97
CA ALA A 510 -11.89 18.24 2.11
C ALA A 510 -13.17 17.44 2.41
N TYR A 511 -13.92 17.07 1.37
CA TYR A 511 -15.08 16.19 1.51
C TYR A 511 -14.69 14.82 2.06
N TRP A 512 -13.61 14.23 1.55
CA TRP A 512 -13.12 12.93 2.00
C TRP A 512 -12.68 12.97 3.47
N TRP A 513 -11.93 13.99 3.90
CA TRP A 513 -11.49 14.11 5.29
C TRP A 513 -12.64 14.14 6.29
N LYS A 514 -13.75 14.82 5.94
CA LYS A 514 -14.97 14.86 6.75
C LYS A 514 -15.75 13.54 6.71
N ASN A 515 -15.89 12.92 5.53
CA ASN A 515 -16.91 11.88 5.29
C ASN A 515 -16.35 10.47 5.00
N ALA A 516 -15.03 10.23 5.07
CA ALA A 516 -14.40 8.96 4.64
C ALA A 516 -15.08 7.70 5.20
N ASN A 517 -15.41 7.67 6.50
CA ASN A 517 -16.05 6.51 7.13
C ASN A 517 -17.46 6.24 6.59
N GLU A 518 -18.21 7.30 6.30
CA GLU A 518 -19.56 7.23 5.76
C GLU A 518 -19.55 6.84 4.28
N VAL A 519 -18.66 7.45 3.49
CA VAL A 519 -18.48 7.11 2.07
C VAL A 519 -18.06 5.66 1.90
N LEU A 520 -17.07 5.18 2.67
CA LEU A 520 -16.65 3.78 2.62
C LEU A 520 -17.78 2.82 3.01
N ALA A 521 -18.63 3.21 3.97
CA ALA A 521 -19.80 2.41 4.32
C ALA A 521 -20.82 2.33 3.18
N GLN A 522 -21.07 3.45 2.50
CA GLN A 522 -21.96 3.52 1.34
C GLN A 522 -21.44 2.67 0.16
N LEU A 523 -20.15 2.78 -0.17
CA LEU A 523 -19.53 1.98 -1.23
C LEU A 523 -19.63 0.47 -0.92
N GLN A 524 -19.43 0.07 0.33
CA GLN A 524 -19.59 -1.33 0.74
C GLN A 524 -21.04 -1.82 0.67
N LEU A 525 -22.02 -0.99 1.04
CA LEU A 525 -23.45 -1.32 0.88
C LEU A 525 -23.81 -1.54 -0.59
N VAL A 526 -23.27 -0.68 -1.45
CA VAL A 526 -23.43 -0.74 -2.90
C VAL A 526 -22.84 -2.04 -3.46
N GLN A 527 -21.63 -2.42 -3.05
CA GLN A 527 -21.00 -3.69 -3.44
C GLN A 527 -21.79 -4.93 -2.99
N MET A 528 -22.45 -4.86 -1.83
CA MET A 528 -23.32 -5.95 -1.33
C MET A 528 -24.61 -6.11 -2.14
N SER A 529 -25.04 -5.10 -2.89
CA SER A 529 -26.29 -5.11 -3.66
C SER A 529 -26.15 -4.51 -5.06
N PRO A 530 -25.54 -5.23 -6.02
CA PRO A 530 -25.27 -4.71 -7.37
C PRO A 530 -26.52 -4.27 -8.16
N ILE A 531 -27.70 -4.76 -7.79
CA ILE A 531 -28.99 -4.38 -8.41
C ILE A 531 -29.30 -2.90 -8.13
N ILE A 532 -28.95 -2.39 -6.95
CA ILE A 532 -29.21 -1.00 -6.56
C ILE A 532 -28.39 -0.04 -7.44
N ILE A 533 -27.17 -0.41 -7.80
CA ILE A 533 -26.31 0.39 -8.69
C ILE A 533 -26.99 0.63 -10.03
N LYS A 534 -27.55 -0.43 -10.64
CA LYS A 534 -28.25 -0.30 -11.92
C LYS A 534 -29.44 0.65 -11.83
N ASN A 535 -30.17 0.65 -10.71
CA ASN A 535 -31.29 1.56 -10.50
C ASN A 535 -30.80 3.01 -10.34
N ILE A 536 -29.69 3.22 -9.64
CA ILE A 536 -29.06 4.56 -9.50
C ILE A 536 -28.55 5.05 -10.85
N GLU A 537 -27.94 4.20 -11.68
CA GLU A 537 -27.48 4.55 -13.03
C GLU A 537 -28.65 4.99 -13.94
N ILE A 538 -29.84 4.39 -13.77
CA ILE A 538 -31.03 4.71 -14.56
C ILE A 538 -31.73 5.99 -14.06
N GLN A 539 -31.79 6.21 -12.75
CA GLN A 539 -32.62 7.25 -12.10
C GLN A 539 -31.82 8.38 -11.42
N GLY A 540 -30.49 8.38 -11.53
CA GLY A 540 -29.56 9.09 -10.64
C GLY A 540 -29.88 10.56 -10.31
N ASN A 541 -30.33 11.35 -11.28
CA ASN A 541 -30.60 12.78 -11.05
C ASN A 541 -31.82 13.05 -10.16
N SER A 542 -32.84 12.17 -10.15
CA SER A 542 -33.99 12.31 -9.24
C SER A 542 -33.68 11.82 -7.82
N ILE A 543 -32.81 10.81 -7.70
CA ILE A 543 -32.40 10.21 -6.42
C ILE A 543 -31.48 11.14 -5.62
N VAL A 544 -30.54 11.83 -6.28
CA VAL A 544 -29.63 12.81 -5.62
C VAL A 544 -30.41 13.95 -4.96
N ARG A 545 -31.54 14.37 -5.53
CA ARG A 545 -32.41 15.40 -4.94
C ARG A 545 -33.07 14.98 -3.62
N GLY A 546 -33.09 13.68 -3.30
CA GLY A 546 -33.76 13.10 -2.13
C GLY A 546 -32.83 12.50 -1.06
N SER A 547 -31.52 12.81 -1.10
CA SER A 547 -30.43 12.18 -0.32
C SER A 547 -30.12 10.73 -0.76
N LEU A 548 -29.00 10.57 -1.47
CA LEU A 548 -28.51 9.28 -1.94
C LEU A 548 -28.29 8.30 -0.77
N GLU A 549 -27.82 8.80 0.37
CA GLU A 549 -27.55 7.98 1.56
C GLU A 549 -28.84 7.32 2.07
N LYS A 550 -29.92 8.11 2.17
CA LYS A 550 -31.23 7.60 2.61
C LYS A 550 -31.80 6.59 1.62
N TYR A 551 -31.69 6.87 0.32
CA TYR A 551 -32.15 5.94 -0.74
C TYR A 551 -31.42 4.59 -0.67
N LEU A 552 -30.08 4.62 -0.58
CA LEU A 552 -29.26 3.41 -0.50
C LEU A 552 -29.66 2.55 0.69
N VAL A 553 -29.81 3.16 1.87
CA VAL A 553 -30.20 2.43 3.08
C VAL A 553 -31.62 1.87 2.94
N LYS A 554 -32.58 2.64 2.40
CA LYS A 554 -33.96 2.18 2.17
C LYS A 554 -33.99 0.95 1.26
N GLU A 555 -33.33 1.00 0.10
CA GLU A 555 -33.34 -0.09 -0.87
C GLU A 555 -32.60 -1.35 -0.39
N VAL A 556 -31.42 -1.21 0.24
CA VAL A 556 -30.72 -2.37 0.83
C VAL A 556 -31.59 -3.01 1.91
N THR A 557 -32.20 -2.20 2.75
CA THR A 557 -33.07 -2.68 3.84
C THR A 557 -34.27 -3.45 3.29
N LYS A 558 -34.94 -2.89 2.28
CA LYS A 558 -36.07 -3.54 1.60
C LYS A 558 -35.66 -4.88 0.98
N LEU A 559 -34.51 -4.95 0.31
CA LEU A 559 -33.99 -6.21 -0.24
C LEU A 559 -33.73 -7.24 0.85
N MET A 560 -33.16 -6.84 2.00
CA MET A 560 -32.91 -7.76 3.11
C MET A 560 -34.21 -8.27 3.74
N LEU A 561 -35.21 -7.40 3.92
CA LEU A 561 -36.53 -7.79 4.43
C LEU A 561 -37.28 -8.70 3.44
N GLN A 562 -37.21 -8.44 2.14
CA GLN A 562 -37.79 -9.32 1.12
C GLN A 562 -37.10 -10.69 1.08
N ARG A 563 -35.77 -10.73 1.25
CA ARG A 563 -35.02 -11.99 1.28
C ARG A 563 -35.47 -12.90 2.41
N ILE A 564 -35.67 -12.39 3.63
CA ILE A 564 -36.13 -13.22 4.76
C ILE A 564 -37.59 -13.70 4.60
N CYS A 565 -38.38 -12.97 3.81
CA CYS A 565 -39.73 -13.39 3.43
C CYS A 565 -39.78 -14.42 2.29
N GLY A 566 -38.65 -14.71 1.62
CA GLY A 566 -38.57 -15.72 0.57
C GLY A 566 -38.76 -17.16 1.08
N ASN A 567 -38.87 -18.12 0.16
CA ASN A 567 -39.07 -19.53 0.49
C ASN A 567 -37.76 -20.19 0.98
N PHE A 568 -37.64 -20.37 2.29
CA PHE A 568 -36.56 -21.14 2.94
C PHE A 568 -37.01 -22.56 3.34
N GLU A 569 -37.99 -23.16 2.65
CA GLU A 569 -38.57 -24.44 3.05
C GLU A 569 -37.53 -25.58 3.06
N GLY A 570 -37.47 -26.36 4.15
CA GLY A 570 -36.61 -27.54 4.32
C GLY A 570 -35.40 -27.35 5.26
N ALA A 571 -35.01 -28.41 5.98
CA ALA A 571 -33.88 -28.41 6.92
C ALA A 571 -32.52 -28.11 6.25
N GLU A 572 -32.41 -28.35 4.94
CA GLU A 572 -31.22 -28.05 4.14
C GLU A 572 -30.96 -26.54 3.99
N ASN A 573 -31.96 -25.67 4.21
CA ASN A 573 -31.89 -24.23 4.01
C ASN A 573 -31.54 -23.41 5.27
N ALA A 574 -31.29 -24.06 6.41
CA ALA A 574 -30.91 -23.37 7.66
C ALA A 574 -29.65 -22.48 7.50
N HIS A 575 -28.69 -22.94 6.67
CA HIS A 575 -27.48 -22.18 6.35
C HIS A 575 -27.76 -20.85 5.62
N LEU A 576 -28.89 -20.72 4.91
CA LEU A 576 -29.29 -19.50 4.22
C LEU A 576 -29.80 -18.44 5.20
N ILE A 577 -30.45 -18.85 6.29
CA ILE A 577 -30.88 -17.94 7.36
C ILE A 577 -29.66 -17.41 8.12
N ASP A 578 -28.70 -18.29 8.45
CA ASP A 578 -27.44 -17.88 9.08
C ASP A 578 -26.65 -16.92 8.16
N LYS A 579 -26.63 -17.18 6.85
CA LYS A 579 -26.03 -16.28 5.85
C LYS A 579 -26.75 -14.93 5.79
N TRP A 580 -28.09 -14.93 5.75
CA TRP A 580 -28.89 -13.71 5.80
C TRP A 580 -28.59 -12.89 7.05
N GLN A 581 -28.52 -13.53 8.22
CA GLN A 581 -28.22 -12.87 9.48
C GLN A 581 -26.81 -12.25 9.49
N HIS A 582 -25.82 -12.94 8.91
CA HIS A 582 -24.48 -12.40 8.73
C HIS A 582 -24.49 -11.15 7.83
N ASP A 583 -25.15 -11.23 6.68
CA ASP A 583 -25.29 -10.10 5.74
C ASP A 583 -26.00 -8.91 6.39
N VAL A 584 -27.09 -9.15 7.13
CA VAL A 584 -27.82 -8.10 7.85
C VAL A 584 -26.97 -7.49 8.96
N THR A 585 -26.27 -8.30 9.76
CA THR A 585 -25.37 -7.78 10.80
C THR A 585 -24.31 -6.86 10.19
N LYS A 586 -23.78 -7.22 9.02
CA LYS A 586 -22.86 -6.37 8.26
C LYS A 586 -23.56 -5.08 7.79
N VAL A 587 -24.74 -5.14 7.19
CA VAL A 587 -25.53 -3.95 6.81
C VAL A 587 -25.80 -3.04 8.02
N LEU A 588 -26.24 -3.57 9.16
CA LEU A 588 -26.49 -2.81 10.38
C LEU A 588 -25.22 -2.08 10.84
N SER A 589 -24.06 -2.73 10.77
CA SER A 589 -22.77 -2.14 11.13
C SER A 589 -22.34 -1.00 10.19
N LEU A 590 -22.64 -1.12 8.89
CA LEU A 590 -22.33 -0.10 7.88
C LEU A 590 -23.26 1.11 7.99
N VAL A 591 -24.57 0.88 8.10
CA VAL A 591 -25.57 1.95 8.25
C VAL A 591 -25.36 2.73 9.55
N ASN A 592 -24.81 2.10 10.60
CA ASN A 592 -24.40 2.80 11.82
C ASN A 592 -23.34 3.89 11.60
N LYS A 593 -22.60 3.85 10.49
CA LYS A 593 -21.64 4.89 10.09
C LYS A 593 -22.28 6.00 9.25
N ILE A 594 -23.51 5.80 8.76
CA ILE A 594 -24.27 6.74 7.92
C ILE A 594 -25.24 7.50 8.83
N THR A 595 -24.84 8.66 9.34
CA THR A 595 -25.58 9.40 10.38
C THR A 595 -27.00 9.77 9.93
N ARG A 596 -27.15 10.24 8.69
CA ARG A 596 -28.40 10.76 8.11
C ARG A 596 -29.47 9.69 7.84
N ALA A 597 -29.13 8.41 7.92
CA ALA A 597 -30.02 7.30 7.61
C ALA A 597 -30.36 6.40 8.81
N LYS A 598 -29.82 6.68 10.00
CA LYS A 598 -30.01 5.84 11.21
C LYS A 598 -31.47 5.72 11.65
N ASN A 599 -32.27 6.74 11.41
CA ASN A 599 -33.64 6.84 11.91
C ASN A 599 -34.69 6.40 10.88
N LEU A 600 -34.28 5.82 9.75
CA LEU A 600 -35.23 5.35 8.75
C LEU A 600 -36.13 4.24 9.32
N PRO A 601 -37.47 4.33 9.17
CA PRO A 601 -38.39 3.35 9.75
C PRO A 601 -38.11 1.92 9.29
N ASP A 602 -37.93 1.70 7.99
CA ASP A 602 -37.62 0.38 7.41
C ASP A 602 -36.36 -0.24 8.03
N PHE A 603 -35.35 0.59 8.33
CA PHE A 603 -34.11 0.13 8.92
C PHE A 603 -34.29 -0.31 10.38
N GLN A 604 -35.18 0.37 11.13
CA GLN A 604 -35.57 -0.07 12.46
C GLN A 604 -36.33 -1.40 12.41
N LEU A 605 -37.19 -1.60 11.41
CA LEU A 605 -37.86 -2.89 11.18
C LEU A 605 -36.83 -4.00 10.96
N LEU A 606 -35.83 -3.78 10.10
CA LEU A 606 -34.77 -4.77 9.84
C LEU A 606 -33.97 -5.12 11.11
N ARG A 607 -33.69 -4.15 11.98
CA ARG A 607 -33.04 -4.40 13.27
C ARG A 607 -33.88 -5.29 14.18
N ILE A 608 -35.18 -4.99 14.29
CA ILE A 608 -36.12 -5.79 15.09
C ILE A 608 -36.16 -7.22 14.55
N VAL A 609 -36.33 -7.38 13.24
CA VAL A 609 -36.40 -8.69 12.59
C VAL A 609 -35.11 -9.48 12.78
N ASN A 610 -33.95 -8.85 12.65
CA ASN A 610 -32.65 -9.49 12.91
C ASN A 610 -32.54 -10.02 14.33
N ASP A 611 -32.95 -9.24 15.33
CA ASP A 611 -32.92 -9.66 16.73
C ASP A 611 -33.87 -10.82 17.01
N LEU A 612 -35.05 -10.82 16.39
CA LEU A 612 -36.04 -11.90 16.52
C LEU A 612 -35.57 -13.20 15.83
N VAL A 613 -34.92 -13.09 14.67
CA VAL A 613 -34.35 -14.26 13.96
C VAL A 613 -33.16 -14.85 14.71
N ALA A 614 -32.33 -14.00 15.34
CA ALA A 614 -31.13 -14.41 16.06
C ALA A 614 -31.40 -15.43 17.18
N THR A 615 -32.60 -15.43 17.75
CA THR A 615 -32.93 -16.33 18.88
C THR A 615 -33.22 -17.75 18.43
N LYS A 616 -33.51 -17.97 17.15
CA LYS A 616 -33.90 -19.26 16.57
C LYS A 616 -35.09 -19.93 17.32
N THR A 617 -35.92 -19.13 18.00
CA THR A 617 -37.06 -19.61 18.80
C THR A 617 -38.41 -19.20 18.21
N ILE A 618 -38.44 -18.19 17.36
CA ILE A 618 -39.65 -17.72 16.68
C ILE A 618 -39.74 -18.41 15.32
N PRO A 619 -40.87 -19.06 14.98
CA PRO A 619 -41.06 -19.68 13.68
C PRO A 619 -40.96 -18.66 12.53
N LEU A 620 -40.37 -19.08 11.41
CA LEU A 620 -40.17 -18.20 10.25
C LEU A 620 -41.49 -17.62 9.72
N GLU A 621 -42.60 -18.36 9.73
CA GLU A 621 -43.92 -17.82 9.35
C GLU A 621 -44.34 -16.63 10.23
N SER A 622 -44.05 -16.68 11.54
CA SER A 622 -44.31 -15.56 12.43
C SER A 622 -43.38 -14.37 12.14
N ILE A 623 -42.14 -14.62 11.72
CA ILE A 623 -41.25 -13.55 11.24
C ILE A 623 -41.80 -12.92 9.96
N ARG A 624 -42.30 -13.71 9.00
CA ARG A 624 -42.90 -13.20 7.75
C ARG A 624 -44.12 -12.32 8.03
N GLU A 625 -45.01 -12.75 8.92
CA GLU A 625 -46.16 -11.95 9.36
C GLU A 625 -45.71 -10.60 9.97
N ILE A 626 -44.68 -10.61 10.82
CA ILE A 626 -44.12 -9.39 11.43
C ILE A 626 -43.55 -8.46 10.36
N VAL A 627 -42.80 -8.98 9.40
CA VAL A 627 -42.25 -8.17 8.29
C VAL A 627 -43.36 -7.57 7.43
N GLN A 628 -44.37 -8.36 7.08
CA GLN A 628 -45.52 -7.89 6.28
C GLN A 628 -46.30 -6.79 7.01
N LEU A 629 -46.55 -6.95 8.31
CA LEU A 629 -47.19 -5.93 9.13
C LEU A 629 -46.36 -4.64 9.16
N GLY A 630 -45.05 -4.75 9.37
CA GLY A 630 -44.15 -3.59 9.41
C GLY A 630 -44.03 -2.84 8.08
N LEU A 631 -44.10 -3.55 6.94
CA LEU A 631 -44.08 -2.95 5.61
C LEU A 631 -45.43 -2.40 5.13
N SER A 632 -46.54 -2.81 5.75
CA SER A 632 -47.92 -2.42 5.37
C SER A 632 -48.43 -1.14 6.04
N LEU A 633 -47.65 -0.56 6.96
CA LEU A 633 -48.00 0.64 7.71
C LEU A 633 -47.51 1.89 6.95
N ASP A 634 -48.21 3.02 7.12
CA ASP A 634 -47.81 4.31 6.53
C ASP A 634 -46.35 4.62 6.84
N GLU A 635 -45.63 5.21 5.87
CA GLU A 635 -44.17 5.39 5.84
C GLU A 635 -43.58 6.14 7.06
N GLN A 636 -44.41 6.68 7.95
CA GLN A 636 -43.97 7.51 9.08
C GLN A 636 -43.81 6.75 10.41
N GLU A 637 -44.50 5.62 10.66
CA GLU A 637 -44.44 4.93 11.96
C GLU A 637 -44.47 3.39 11.88
N VAL A 638 -43.28 2.77 11.84
CA VAL A 638 -43.13 1.29 11.89
C VAL A 638 -43.63 0.70 13.22
N LEU A 639 -43.51 1.43 14.32
CA LEU A 639 -43.87 0.96 15.67
C LEU A 639 -45.30 1.33 16.06
N SER A 640 -46.29 1.04 15.20
CA SER A 640 -47.70 1.25 15.54
C SER A 640 -48.17 0.34 16.70
N GLU A 641 -49.24 0.72 17.38
CA GLU A 641 -49.86 -0.11 18.42
C GLU A 641 -50.21 -1.52 17.90
N LYS A 642 -50.72 -1.62 16.65
CA LYS A 642 -51.05 -2.90 16.01
C LYS A 642 -49.80 -3.77 15.83
N PHE A 643 -48.68 -3.18 15.40
CA PHE A 643 -47.42 -3.89 15.23
C PHE A 643 -46.87 -4.39 16.57
N ILE A 644 -46.78 -3.51 17.57
CA ILE A 644 -46.30 -3.87 18.91
C ILE A 644 -47.14 -4.99 19.51
N ASN A 645 -48.47 -4.91 19.38
CA ASN A 645 -49.37 -5.92 19.90
C ASN A 645 -49.20 -7.28 19.21
N ALA A 646 -49.00 -7.29 17.89
CA ALA A 646 -48.74 -8.52 17.14
C ALA A 646 -47.42 -9.18 17.58
N VAL A 647 -46.32 -8.42 17.67
CA VAL A 647 -45.01 -8.94 18.10
C VAL A 647 -45.07 -9.48 19.52
N PHE A 648 -45.67 -8.73 20.46
CA PHE A 648 -45.89 -9.21 21.84
C PHE A 648 -46.73 -10.49 21.88
N GLY A 649 -47.82 -10.55 21.12
CA GLY A 649 -48.69 -11.72 21.09
C GLY A 649 -47.97 -12.99 20.60
N LYS A 650 -46.89 -12.85 19.83
CA LYS A 650 -46.01 -13.97 19.45
C LYS A 650 -44.99 -14.29 20.54
N LEU A 651 -44.37 -13.27 21.14
CA LEU A 651 -43.37 -13.42 22.20
C LEU A 651 -43.96 -14.00 23.50
N ASP A 652 -45.19 -13.61 23.86
CA ASP A 652 -45.89 -14.07 25.07
C ASP A 652 -46.30 -15.54 24.99
N LYS A 653 -46.37 -16.12 23.77
CA LYS A 653 -46.66 -17.54 23.56
C LYS A 653 -45.42 -18.44 23.69
N LEU A 654 -44.23 -17.87 23.80
CA LEU A 654 -42.99 -18.62 23.97
C LEU A 654 -42.84 -19.08 25.43
N GLU A 655 -42.20 -20.24 25.63
CA GLU A 655 -41.88 -20.74 26.96
C GLU A 655 -40.98 -19.75 27.72
N GLN A 656 -41.26 -19.51 28.99
CA GLN A 656 -40.47 -18.60 29.84
C GLN A 656 -39.15 -19.24 30.27
N ASN A 657 -38.15 -19.18 29.38
CA ASN A 657 -36.76 -19.54 29.65
C ASN A 657 -35.83 -18.35 29.31
N GLU A 658 -34.59 -18.38 29.79
CA GLU A 658 -33.63 -17.27 29.56
C GLU A 658 -33.46 -16.94 28.07
N LYS A 659 -33.45 -17.95 27.20
CA LYS A 659 -33.31 -17.80 25.75
C LYS A 659 -34.46 -17.01 25.11
N ASN A 660 -35.70 -17.19 25.59
CA ASN A 660 -36.90 -16.53 25.08
C ASN A 660 -37.20 -15.19 25.76
N ILE A 661 -36.60 -14.92 26.94
CA ILE A 661 -36.71 -13.63 27.62
C ILE A 661 -35.86 -12.55 26.91
N ILE A 662 -34.69 -12.93 26.39
CA ILE A 662 -33.79 -12.03 25.66
C ILE A 662 -34.48 -11.28 24.51
N PRO A 663 -35.17 -11.91 23.54
CA PRO A 663 -35.81 -11.19 22.44
C PRO A 663 -36.94 -10.27 22.91
N LYS A 664 -37.70 -10.69 23.93
CA LYS A 664 -38.76 -9.88 24.53
C LYS A 664 -38.19 -8.62 25.16
N ARG A 665 -37.13 -8.74 25.94
CA ARG A 665 -36.40 -7.60 26.54
C ARG A 665 -35.83 -6.68 25.46
N THR A 666 -35.14 -7.23 24.47
CA THR A 666 -34.52 -6.44 23.39
C THR A 666 -35.56 -5.65 22.61
N PHE A 667 -36.70 -6.28 22.27
CA PHE A 667 -37.81 -5.61 21.60
C PHE A 667 -38.36 -4.45 22.44
N ILE A 668 -38.61 -4.67 23.74
CA ILE A 668 -39.09 -3.62 24.65
C ILE A 668 -38.13 -2.44 24.71
N MET A 669 -36.84 -2.72 24.88
CA MET A 669 -35.82 -1.66 24.98
C MET A 669 -35.70 -0.86 23.67
N ARG A 670 -35.93 -1.48 22.51
CA ARG A 670 -36.01 -0.78 21.23
C ARG A 670 -37.25 0.11 21.14
N CYS A 671 -38.42 -0.39 21.52
CA CYS A 671 -39.64 0.42 21.57
C CYS A 671 -39.45 1.65 22.47
N LEU A 672 -38.87 1.48 23.66
CA LEU A 672 -38.60 2.61 24.57
C LEU A 672 -37.63 3.65 24.00
N ALA A 673 -36.67 3.21 23.19
CA ALA A 673 -35.67 4.09 22.58
C ALA A 673 -36.20 4.84 21.35
N LEU A 674 -37.10 4.23 20.57
CA LEU A 674 -37.54 4.74 19.27
C LEU A 674 -38.88 5.48 19.32
N ILE A 675 -39.77 5.14 20.26
CA ILE A 675 -41.08 5.78 20.36
C ILE A 675 -40.91 7.13 21.11
N PRO A 676 -41.35 8.26 20.52
CA PRO A 676 -41.36 9.56 21.18
C PRO A 676 -42.12 9.54 22.50
N ILE A 677 -41.73 10.39 23.46
CA ILE A 677 -42.32 10.33 24.81
C ILE A 677 -43.78 10.81 24.81
N GLU A 678 -44.15 11.66 23.86
CA GLU A 678 -45.48 12.23 23.64
C GLU A 678 -46.43 11.31 22.87
N SER A 679 -45.93 10.20 22.33
CA SER A 679 -46.73 9.31 21.48
C SER A 679 -47.81 8.56 22.27
N ASP A 680 -49.04 8.55 21.77
CA ASP A 680 -50.14 7.73 22.30
C ASP A 680 -49.82 6.23 22.28
N VAL A 681 -48.96 5.79 21.35
CA VAL A 681 -48.49 4.41 21.29
C VAL A 681 -47.63 4.06 22.51
N LEU A 682 -46.90 5.02 23.06
CA LEU A 682 -46.12 4.79 24.28
C LEU A 682 -47.03 4.58 25.50
N LEU A 683 -48.15 5.29 25.57
CA LEU A 683 -49.16 5.10 26.61
C LEU A 683 -49.77 3.68 26.54
N SER A 684 -50.23 3.24 25.36
CA SER A 684 -50.76 1.88 25.22
C SER A 684 -49.70 0.82 25.53
N PHE A 685 -48.44 1.09 25.17
CA PHE A 685 -47.31 0.23 25.49
C PHE A 685 -47.03 0.13 27.00
N TYR A 686 -47.01 1.25 27.72
CA TYR A 686 -46.82 1.25 29.18
C TYR A 686 -47.95 0.53 29.90
N LYS A 687 -49.20 0.75 29.47
CA LYS A 687 -50.34 0.01 30.01
C LYS A 687 -50.11 -1.50 29.92
N LYS A 688 -49.66 -1.98 28.75
CA LYS A 688 -49.39 -3.40 28.53
C LYS A 688 -48.23 -3.93 29.38
N LEU A 689 -47.19 -3.13 29.60
CA LEU A 689 -46.03 -3.52 30.42
C LEU A 689 -46.39 -3.64 31.91
N PHE A 690 -47.07 -2.64 32.46
CA PHE A 690 -47.37 -2.56 33.90
C PHE A 690 -48.61 -3.35 34.32
N SER A 691 -49.47 -3.76 33.38
CA SER A 691 -50.63 -4.63 33.66
C SER A 691 -50.30 -6.13 33.68
N ASN A 692 -49.08 -6.54 33.33
CA ASN A 692 -48.65 -7.94 33.34
C ASN A 692 -47.72 -8.24 34.53
N GLU A 693 -47.64 -9.52 34.94
CA GLU A 693 -46.65 -9.95 35.93
C GLU A 693 -45.22 -9.65 35.43
N PRO A 694 -44.31 -9.18 36.31
CA PRO A 694 -42.94 -8.91 35.94
C PRO A 694 -42.21 -10.21 35.58
N PHE A 695 -41.39 -10.13 34.54
CA PHE A 695 -40.51 -11.20 34.11
C PHE A 695 -39.05 -10.88 34.51
N PRO A 696 -38.12 -11.84 34.46
CA PRO A 696 -36.72 -11.60 34.82
C PRO A 696 -36.14 -10.37 34.12
N LEU A 697 -35.43 -9.52 34.89
CA LEU A 697 -34.81 -8.26 34.46
C LEU A 697 -35.80 -7.13 34.08
N MET A 698 -37.08 -7.23 34.44
CA MET A 698 -38.06 -6.14 34.28
C MET A 698 -37.65 -4.84 35.00
N GLY A 699 -36.90 -4.94 36.11
CA GLY A 699 -36.35 -3.77 36.82
C GLY A 699 -35.56 -2.81 35.90
N ALA A 700 -34.71 -3.34 35.00
CA ALA A 700 -33.94 -2.51 34.07
C ALA A 700 -34.81 -1.81 33.01
N ILE A 701 -35.98 -2.37 32.69
CA ILE A 701 -36.95 -1.75 31.79
C ILE A 701 -37.67 -0.61 32.52
N ILE A 702 -38.11 -0.86 33.74
CA ILE A 702 -38.74 0.15 34.62
C ILE A 702 -37.78 1.31 34.87
N GLU A 703 -36.52 1.02 35.14
CA GLU A 703 -35.45 2.01 35.33
C GLU A 703 -35.36 2.95 34.13
N ARG A 704 -35.28 2.38 32.92
CA ARG A 704 -35.18 3.18 31.69
C ARG A 704 -36.43 4.03 31.44
N ILE A 705 -37.62 3.52 31.80
CA ILE A 705 -38.87 4.28 31.73
C ILE A 705 -38.82 5.47 32.68
N PHE A 706 -38.50 5.23 33.94
CA PHE A 706 -38.45 6.26 34.97
C PHE A 706 -37.35 7.30 34.72
N ILE A 707 -36.19 6.90 34.20
CA ILE A 707 -35.13 7.85 33.79
C ILE A 707 -35.65 8.74 32.67
N LYS A 708 -36.35 8.19 31.67
CA LYS A 708 -36.92 8.99 30.57
C LYS A 708 -37.94 10.01 31.10
N GLU A 709 -38.80 9.64 32.05
CA GLU A 709 -39.73 10.57 32.70
C GLU A 709 -39.02 11.67 33.49
N ASN A 710 -37.95 11.33 34.21
CA ASN A 710 -37.21 12.29 35.02
C ASN A 710 -36.32 13.23 34.18
N VAL A 711 -35.91 12.82 32.97
CA VAL A 711 -35.23 13.72 32.02
C VAL A 711 -36.22 14.74 31.45
N GLU A 712 -37.44 14.30 31.14
CA GLU A 712 -38.50 15.19 30.65
C GLU A 712 -39.01 16.15 31.74
N ASN A 713 -39.15 15.64 32.97
CA ASN A 713 -39.61 16.40 34.12
C ASN A 713 -38.60 16.24 35.26
N GLU A 714 -37.67 17.18 35.38
CA GLU A 714 -36.58 17.09 36.36
C GLU A 714 -37.13 17.00 37.80
N GLY A 715 -36.72 15.97 38.53
CA GLY A 715 -37.13 15.79 39.92
C GLY A 715 -38.56 15.29 40.10
N ILE A 716 -39.19 14.75 39.06
CA ILE A 716 -40.59 14.28 39.08
C ILE A 716 -40.91 13.35 40.26
N PHE A 717 -39.96 12.54 40.74
CA PHE A 717 -40.16 11.68 41.91
C PHE A 717 -40.22 12.43 43.25
N PHE A 718 -39.58 13.59 43.36
CA PHE A 718 -39.79 14.51 44.49
C PHE A 718 -41.11 15.27 44.36
N THR A 719 -41.50 15.62 43.13
CA THR A 719 -42.82 16.21 42.83
C THR A 719 -43.95 15.24 43.22
N ILE A 720 -43.83 13.94 42.89
CA ILE A 720 -44.78 12.90 43.30
C ILE A 720 -45.01 12.90 44.83
N LEU A 721 -43.96 13.14 45.62
CA LEU A 721 -44.05 13.15 47.09
C LEU A 721 -44.72 14.42 47.63
N THR A 722 -44.49 15.56 46.99
CA THR A 722 -44.98 16.87 47.43
C THR A 722 -46.39 17.17 46.90
N ASP A 723 -46.59 17.05 45.59
CA ASP A 723 -47.83 17.30 44.89
C ASP A 723 -48.04 16.27 43.77
N PHE A 724 -48.83 15.24 44.07
CA PHE A 724 -49.14 14.19 43.10
C PHE A 724 -50.01 14.68 41.95
N GLU A 725 -50.91 15.65 42.16
CA GLU A 725 -51.75 16.16 41.08
C GLU A 725 -50.91 16.90 40.06
N GLU A 726 -49.94 17.69 40.52
CA GLU A 726 -48.98 18.37 39.66
C GLU A 726 -48.10 17.37 38.89
N ALA A 727 -47.57 16.34 39.55
CA ALA A 727 -46.80 15.30 38.88
C ALA A 727 -47.59 14.56 37.77
N VAL A 728 -48.89 14.34 37.98
CA VAL A 728 -49.79 13.70 37.01
C VAL A 728 -50.19 14.64 35.86
N ARG A 729 -50.28 15.95 36.11
CA ARG A 729 -50.46 16.95 35.04
C ARG A 729 -49.22 17.03 34.15
N GLN A 730 -48.03 16.93 34.74
CA GLN A 730 -46.75 16.91 34.03
C GLN A 730 -46.52 15.61 33.25
N SER A 731 -47.05 14.46 33.72
CA SER A 731 -46.93 13.18 33.02
C SER A 731 -48.20 12.33 33.08
N ALA A 732 -48.93 12.30 31.96
CA ALA A 732 -50.05 11.38 31.75
C ALA A 732 -49.61 9.90 31.83
N ARG A 733 -48.35 9.59 31.51
CA ARG A 733 -47.75 8.26 31.55
C ARG A 733 -47.57 7.77 32.99
N LEU A 734 -47.11 8.63 33.90
CA LEU A 734 -47.01 8.29 35.33
C LEU A 734 -48.39 8.04 35.96
N ASN A 735 -49.42 8.79 35.54
CA ASN A 735 -50.80 8.54 35.97
C ASN A 735 -51.30 7.16 35.51
N LEU A 736 -51.00 6.80 34.26
CA LEU A 736 -51.32 5.48 33.72
C LEU A 736 -50.61 4.37 34.51
N ILE A 737 -49.31 4.51 34.76
CA ILE A 737 -48.53 3.56 35.57
C ILE A 737 -49.14 3.43 36.97
N ASN A 738 -49.50 4.54 37.61
CA ASN A 738 -50.19 4.53 38.89
C ASN A 738 -51.50 3.73 38.86
N LYS A 739 -52.32 3.88 37.81
CA LYS A 739 -53.56 3.11 37.63
C LYS A 739 -53.30 1.61 37.44
N CYS A 740 -52.19 1.24 36.79
CA CYS A 740 -51.82 -0.16 36.57
C CYS A 740 -51.29 -0.84 37.84
N LEU A 741 -50.62 -0.10 38.73
CA LEU A 741 -49.97 -0.68 39.92
C LEU A 741 -50.95 -1.16 40.99
N GLY A 742 -52.17 -0.62 41.06
CA GLY A 742 -53.23 -1.12 41.94
C GLY A 742 -52.78 -1.26 43.40
N ASP A 743 -52.77 -2.49 43.92
CA ASP A 743 -52.33 -2.81 45.28
C ASP A 743 -50.81 -2.82 45.45
N LEU A 744 -50.34 -2.47 46.66
CA LEU A 744 -48.91 -2.37 46.98
C LEU A 744 -48.20 -3.73 47.11
N ASP A 745 -48.96 -4.83 47.26
CA ASP A 745 -48.43 -6.17 47.49
C ASP A 745 -48.13 -6.95 46.19
N THR A 746 -47.94 -6.23 45.08
CA THR A 746 -47.58 -6.84 43.79
C THR A 746 -46.06 -6.89 43.58
N ASN A 747 -45.60 -7.90 42.83
CA ASN A 747 -44.20 -8.00 42.42
C ASN A 747 -43.77 -6.76 41.60
N MET A 748 -44.68 -6.21 40.80
CA MET A 748 -44.45 -5.00 40.00
C MET A 748 -44.25 -3.76 40.87
N ALA A 749 -45.08 -3.57 41.90
CA ALA A 749 -44.95 -2.48 42.87
C ALA A 749 -43.61 -2.56 43.62
N THR A 750 -43.18 -3.77 44.00
CA THR A 750 -41.88 -4.00 44.66
C THR A 750 -40.73 -3.61 43.74
N LEU A 751 -40.74 -4.04 42.48
CA LEU A 751 -39.70 -3.67 41.50
C LEU A 751 -39.67 -2.16 41.24
N CYS A 752 -40.83 -1.50 41.15
CA CYS A 752 -40.89 -0.05 41.01
C CYS A 752 -40.28 0.66 42.21
N CYS A 753 -40.57 0.18 43.42
CA CYS A 753 -40.00 0.70 44.67
C CYS A 753 -38.47 0.61 44.66
N ASP A 754 -37.94 -0.58 44.41
CA ASP A 754 -36.49 -0.82 44.40
C ASP A 754 -35.79 -0.01 43.31
N THR A 755 -36.40 0.10 42.13
CA THR A 755 -35.86 0.89 41.02
C THR A 755 -35.81 2.38 41.35
N ILE A 756 -36.88 2.92 41.95
CA ILE A 756 -36.93 4.34 42.33
C ILE A 756 -35.88 4.65 43.40
N GLU A 757 -35.79 3.79 44.41
CA GLU A 757 -34.79 3.87 45.48
C GLU A 757 -33.37 3.93 44.90
N GLN A 758 -33.01 2.95 44.07
CA GLN A 758 -31.66 2.82 43.50
C GLN A 758 -31.30 3.93 42.51
N SER A 759 -32.25 4.37 41.68
CA SER A 759 -31.95 5.27 40.56
C SER A 759 -32.01 6.75 40.95
N PHE A 760 -32.93 7.14 41.84
CA PHE A 760 -33.22 8.55 42.11
C PHE A 760 -32.86 8.98 43.53
N PHE A 761 -32.93 8.09 44.51
CA PHE A 761 -32.65 8.43 45.92
C PHE A 761 -31.28 7.98 46.39
N MET A 762 -30.76 6.85 45.90
CA MET A 762 -29.52 6.24 46.39
C MET A 762 -28.31 7.16 46.39
N ASN A 763 -28.23 8.15 45.50
CA ASN A 763 -27.10 9.10 45.42
C ASN A 763 -27.37 10.46 46.10
N LYS A 764 -28.52 10.63 46.76
CA LYS A 764 -28.89 11.88 47.41
C LYS A 764 -28.28 11.95 48.81
N LYS A 765 -27.92 13.17 49.23
CA LYS A 765 -27.43 13.40 50.59
C LYS A 765 -28.57 13.28 51.61
N LEU A 766 -28.23 13.01 52.86
CA LEU A 766 -29.21 12.81 53.92
C LEU A 766 -30.08 14.04 54.13
N GLU A 767 -29.53 15.26 54.02
CA GLU A 767 -30.26 16.51 54.19
C GLU A 767 -31.36 16.67 53.11
N ASN A 768 -31.05 16.26 51.87
CA ASN A 768 -32.01 16.30 50.77
C ASN A 768 -33.14 15.31 50.97
N LEU A 769 -32.88 14.13 51.56
CA LEU A 769 -33.93 13.13 51.85
C LEU A 769 -34.74 13.52 53.09
N ALA A 770 -34.09 14.10 54.10
CA ALA A 770 -34.72 14.54 55.35
C ALA A 770 -35.83 15.58 55.09
N ALA A 771 -35.62 16.50 54.16
CA ALA A 771 -36.61 17.50 53.76
C ALA A 771 -37.97 16.90 53.30
N PHE A 772 -37.97 15.65 52.82
CA PHE A 772 -39.18 14.96 52.34
C PHE A 772 -39.65 13.83 53.27
N PHE A 773 -38.95 13.57 54.39
CA PHE A 773 -39.25 12.47 55.31
C PHE A 773 -40.66 12.56 55.88
N GLY A 774 -41.06 13.74 56.35
CA GLY A 774 -42.41 13.98 56.88
C GLY A 774 -43.51 13.78 55.83
N LEU A 775 -43.29 14.28 54.61
CA LEU A 775 -44.23 14.16 53.49
C LEU A 775 -44.41 12.71 53.03
N ALA A 776 -43.30 11.95 52.95
CA ALA A 776 -43.33 10.53 52.60
C ALA A 776 -44.13 9.72 53.65
N LEU A 777 -43.99 10.04 54.93
CA LEU A 777 -44.77 9.39 55.99
C LEU A 777 -46.25 9.74 55.93
N GLU A 778 -46.58 11.00 55.67
CA GLU A 778 -47.95 11.46 55.50
C GLU A 778 -48.65 10.76 54.33
N ALA A 779 -47.94 10.60 53.22
CA ALA A 779 -48.44 9.91 52.03
C ALA A 779 -48.74 8.43 52.26
N LEU A 780 -48.06 7.78 53.23
CA LEU A 780 -48.27 6.37 53.54
C LEU A 780 -49.48 6.12 54.45
N HIS A 781 -49.74 6.96 55.45
CA HIS A 781 -50.80 6.72 56.43
C HIS A 781 -52.16 7.35 56.07
N LYS A 782 -52.22 8.33 55.15
CA LYS A 782 -53.49 8.90 54.69
C LYS A 782 -54.22 7.93 53.74
N GLN A 783 -55.48 7.62 54.05
CA GLN A 783 -56.34 6.80 53.17
C GLN A 783 -56.60 7.51 51.83
N GLY A 784 -56.78 6.73 50.76
CA GLY A 784 -57.08 7.24 49.42
C GLY A 784 -55.89 7.78 48.62
N ARG A 785 -54.66 7.74 49.18
CA ARG A 785 -53.46 8.18 48.46
C ARG A 785 -53.10 7.23 47.29
N PRO A 786 -52.64 7.76 46.13
CA PRO A 786 -52.24 6.99 44.96
C PRO A 786 -51.12 5.98 45.23
N SER A 787 -51.16 4.85 44.54
CA SER A 787 -50.21 3.73 44.71
C SER A 787 -48.78 4.12 44.38
N LEU A 788 -48.56 4.88 43.29
CA LEU A 788 -47.23 5.35 42.91
C LEU A 788 -46.65 6.34 43.93
N GLN A 789 -47.48 7.19 44.54
CA GLN A 789 -47.05 8.09 45.61
C GLN A 789 -46.60 7.30 46.85
N LYS A 790 -47.35 6.26 47.23
CA LYS A 790 -46.97 5.36 48.33
C LYS A 790 -45.68 4.59 48.03
N ILE A 791 -45.53 4.04 46.82
CA ILE A 791 -44.32 3.33 46.39
C ILE A 791 -43.10 4.25 46.45
N THR A 792 -43.21 5.47 45.91
CA THR A 792 -42.15 6.48 45.95
C THR A 792 -41.80 6.87 47.39
N SER A 793 -42.81 6.94 48.27
CA SER A 793 -42.61 7.22 49.70
C SER A 793 -41.86 6.09 50.40
N VAL A 794 -42.21 4.83 50.13
CA VAL A 794 -41.46 3.67 50.67
C VAL A 794 -40.01 3.70 50.17
N ALA A 795 -39.80 3.94 48.87
CA ALA A 795 -38.46 4.02 48.28
C ALA A 795 -37.59 5.11 48.94
N LEU A 796 -38.15 6.30 49.17
CA LEU A 796 -37.44 7.38 49.87
C LEU A 796 -37.11 6.99 51.31
N LEU A 797 -38.06 6.39 52.04
CA LEU A 797 -37.85 6.01 53.44
C LEU A 797 -36.81 4.89 53.58
N LYS A 798 -36.76 3.92 52.65
CA LYS A 798 -35.73 2.86 52.63
C LYS A 798 -34.33 3.47 52.52
N GLU A 799 -34.12 4.36 51.55
CA GLU A 799 -32.83 5.02 51.37
C GLU A 799 -32.52 6.01 52.49
N PHE A 800 -33.53 6.75 53.00
CA PHE A 800 -33.36 7.64 54.15
C PHE A 800 -32.81 6.88 55.36
N VAL A 801 -33.40 5.74 55.72
CA VAL A 801 -32.93 4.89 56.83
C VAL A 801 -31.49 4.45 56.60
N ARG A 802 -31.17 4.02 55.38
CA ARG A 802 -29.81 3.59 55.03
C ARG A 802 -28.81 4.75 55.18
N ARG A 803 -29.11 5.92 54.62
CA ARG A 803 -28.24 7.12 54.69
C ARG A 803 -28.13 7.69 56.09
N PHE A 804 -29.21 7.59 56.87
CA PHE A 804 -29.22 7.95 58.28
C PHE A 804 -28.19 7.11 59.02
N TRP A 805 -28.23 5.78 58.88
CA TRP A 805 -27.26 4.90 59.52
C TRP A 805 -25.83 5.04 58.98
N ASP A 806 -25.65 5.21 57.66
CA ASP A 806 -24.33 5.45 57.05
C ASP A 806 -23.64 6.70 57.62
N SER A 807 -24.44 7.69 57.97
CA SER A 807 -23.95 8.96 58.47
C SER A 807 -23.82 8.92 60.02
N PHE A 808 -24.74 8.25 60.72
CA PHE A 808 -24.80 8.19 62.18
C PHE A 808 -23.80 7.21 62.81
N LEU A 809 -23.43 6.13 62.11
CA LEU A 809 -22.50 5.12 62.62
C LEU A 809 -21.03 5.45 62.28
N PRO A 810 -20.09 5.31 63.23
CA PRO A 810 -18.67 5.46 62.95
C PRO A 810 -18.15 4.33 62.02
N LYS A 811 -17.08 4.61 61.27
CA LYS A 811 -16.50 3.67 60.27
C LYS A 811 -15.93 2.37 60.88
N ASP A 812 -15.72 2.31 62.19
CA ASP A 812 -15.26 1.12 62.91
C ASP A 812 -16.30 0.68 63.97
N PRO A 813 -16.89 -0.53 63.87
CA PRO A 813 -17.95 -1.00 64.77
C PRO A 813 -17.47 -1.34 66.20
N LEU A 814 -16.16 -1.33 66.45
CA LEU A 814 -15.55 -1.72 67.73
C LEU A 814 -15.25 -0.55 68.68
N VAL A 815 -15.55 0.70 68.29
CA VAL A 815 -15.36 1.88 69.15
C VAL A 815 -16.69 2.61 69.33
N PHE A 816 -17.62 1.95 70.04
CA PHE A 816 -18.75 2.64 70.67
C PHE A 816 -18.31 3.23 72.00
N ASP A 817 -17.33 4.13 71.98
CA ASP A 817 -16.96 4.91 73.16
C ASP A 817 -16.96 6.39 72.78
N LYS A 818 -17.98 7.07 73.30
CA LYS A 818 -18.22 8.51 73.22
C LYS A 818 -18.35 9.05 71.79
N ALA A 819 -19.60 9.11 71.36
CA ALA A 819 -20.04 10.04 70.34
C ALA A 819 -19.54 11.45 70.68
N ASP A 820 -18.51 11.92 69.98
CA ASP A 820 -18.40 13.32 69.66
C ASP A 820 -19.71 13.69 68.94
N GLN A 821 -20.60 14.36 69.67
CA GLN A 821 -21.84 14.99 69.19
C GLN A 821 -21.61 16.07 68.12
N ASN A 822 -20.43 16.14 67.53
CA ASN A 822 -19.94 17.31 66.82
C ASN A 822 -19.88 17.05 65.31
N ASN A 823 -21.03 16.72 64.70
CA ASN A 823 -21.41 17.12 63.32
C ASN A 823 -22.73 16.51 62.81
N PHE A 824 -23.64 16.07 63.69
CA PHE A 824 -24.95 15.56 63.25
C PHE A 824 -26.08 16.53 63.58
N ASP A 825 -26.96 16.78 62.62
CA ASP A 825 -28.01 17.80 62.73
C ASP A 825 -29.07 17.38 63.76
N ASN A 826 -28.99 17.94 64.98
CA ASN A 826 -29.92 17.65 66.09
C ASN A 826 -31.40 17.90 65.71
N GLU A 827 -31.65 18.75 64.71
CA GLU A 827 -32.97 19.03 64.18
C GLU A 827 -33.60 17.81 63.47
N ILE A 828 -32.82 17.06 62.67
CA ILE A 828 -33.29 15.85 61.97
C ILE A 828 -33.66 14.76 62.98
N ILE A 829 -32.86 14.57 64.03
CA ILE A 829 -33.11 13.56 65.08
C ILE A 829 -34.40 13.90 65.84
N ASN A 830 -34.61 15.17 66.18
CA ASN A 830 -35.83 15.62 66.84
C ASN A 830 -37.06 15.44 65.95
N GLN A 831 -36.95 15.72 64.65
CA GLN A 831 -38.03 15.47 63.68
C GLN A 831 -38.37 13.98 63.57
N ILE A 832 -37.36 13.10 63.46
CA ILE A 832 -37.56 11.65 63.42
C ILE A 832 -38.24 11.18 64.71
N ASN A 833 -37.72 11.56 65.87
CA ASN A 833 -38.28 11.14 67.17
C ASN A 833 -39.73 11.60 67.31
N ASN A 834 -40.05 12.85 66.96
CA ASN A 834 -41.42 13.35 66.99
C ASN A 834 -42.35 12.53 66.09
N ILE A 835 -41.94 12.23 64.85
CA ILE A 835 -42.78 11.48 63.90
C ILE A 835 -42.89 10.00 64.29
N LEU A 836 -41.85 9.39 64.85
CA LEU A 836 -41.89 8.01 65.30
C LEU A 836 -42.76 7.81 66.55
N THR A 837 -43.20 8.86 67.27
CA THR A 837 -44.14 8.70 68.40
C THR A 837 -45.58 8.40 67.97
N PHE A 838 -45.94 8.63 66.70
CA PHE A 838 -47.29 8.38 66.20
C PHE A 838 -47.65 6.89 66.17
N SER A 839 -48.84 6.56 66.69
CA SER A 839 -49.39 5.21 66.78
C SER A 839 -50.02 4.76 65.45
N HIS A 840 -49.21 4.39 64.46
CA HIS A 840 -49.69 3.89 63.16
C HIS A 840 -48.96 2.60 62.73
N PRO A 841 -49.64 1.58 62.15
CA PRO A 841 -49.01 0.32 61.73
C PRO A 841 -47.82 0.51 60.78
N LEU A 842 -47.90 1.43 59.81
CA LEU A 842 -46.79 1.71 58.89
C LEU A 842 -45.59 2.41 59.57
N ILE A 843 -45.85 3.20 60.61
CA ILE A 843 -44.80 3.83 61.42
C ILE A 843 -44.11 2.77 62.29
N HIS A 844 -44.88 1.81 62.82
CA HIS A 844 -44.32 0.63 63.47
C HIS A 844 -43.47 -0.22 62.52
N SER A 845 -43.93 -0.45 61.29
CA SER A 845 -43.13 -1.12 60.24
C SER A 845 -41.84 -0.36 59.91
N LEU A 846 -41.87 0.98 59.86
CA LEU A 846 -40.67 1.79 59.67
C LEU A 846 -39.70 1.65 60.86
N LYS A 847 -40.18 1.65 62.11
CA LYS A 847 -39.35 1.37 63.29
C LYS A 847 -38.65 0.00 63.18
N ILE A 848 -39.41 -1.03 62.78
CA ILE A 848 -38.85 -2.36 62.54
C ILE A 848 -37.81 -2.31 61.41
N TYR A 849 -38.04 -1.52 60.36
CA TYR A 849 -37.09 -1.37 59.25
C TYR A 849 -35.77 -0.70 59.70
N PHE A 850 -35.83 0.34 60.53
CA PHE A 850 -34.64 0.94 61.16
C PHE A 850 -33.81 -0.11 61.92
N LEU A 851 -34.45 -0.94 62.74
CA LEU A 851 -33.81 -2.01 63.50
C LEU A 851 -33.27 -3.12 62.58
N ARG A 852 -34.05 -3.49 61.55
CA ARG A 852 -33.67 -4.52 60.58
C ARG A 852 -32.45 -4.11 59.76
N ASP A 853 -32.30 -2.84 59.42
CA ASP A 853 -31.12 -2.34 58.71
C ASP A 853 -29.86 -2.44 59.58
N LEU A 854 -29.93 -2.13 60.87
CA LEU A 854 -28.85 -2.36 61.83
C LEU A 854 -28.46 -3.85 61.91
N CYS A 855 -29.44 -4.76 62.01
CA CYS A 855 -29.16 -6.20 61.97
C CYS A 855 -28.42 -6.62 60.69
N ARG A 856 -28.80 -6.06 59.53
CA ARG A 856 -28.15 -6.34 58.24
C ARG A 856 -26.71 -5.84 58.18
N ARG A 857 -26.36 -4.82 58.96
CA ARG A 857 -25.00 -4.26 59.10
C ARG A 857 -24.12 -5.04 60.08
N GLY A 858 -24.64 -6.12 60.68
CA GLY A 858 -23.87 -7.02 61.55
C GLY A 858 -24.03 -6.77 63.06
N PHE A 859 -24.91 -5.87 63.48
CA PHE A 859 -25.20 -5.63 64.90
C PHE A 859 -26.04 -6.76 65.49
N SER A 860 -25.65 -7.27 66.67
CA SER A 860 -26.45 -8.26 67.38
C SER A 860 -27.68 -7.64 68.03
N ILE A 861 -28.65 -8.47 68.42
CA ILE A 861 -29.84 -8.01 69.16
C ILE A 861 -29.44 -7.32 70.49
N ASP A 862 -28.34 -7.76 71.11
CA ASP A 862 -27.86 -7.17 72.36
C ASP A 862 -27.16 -5.81 72.11
N ASP A 863 -26.51 -5.62 70.97
CA ASP A 863 -25.96 -4.31 70.56
C ASP A 863 -27.09 -3.31 70.27
N ILE A 864 -28.14 -3.76 69.59
CA ILE A 864 -29.32 -2.93 69.25
C ILE A 864 -30.13 -2.55 70.49
N LYS A 865 -30.12 -3.36 71.56
CA LYS A 865 -30.75 -3.01 72.85
C LYS A 865 -29.93 -2.01 73.68
N ARG A 866 -28.62 -1.95 73.45
CA ARG A 866 -27.71 -1.00 74.12
C ARG A 866 -27.74 0.37 73.46
N PHE A 867 -27.95 0.42 72.16
CA PHE A 867 -28.31 1.60 71.38
C PHE A 867 -29.72 2.09 71.74
#